data_AF-A0A1I3XAL5-F1
#
_entry.id   AF-A0A1I3XAL5-F1
#
_cell.length_a   1.000
_cell.length_b   1.000
_cell.length_c   1.000
_cell.angle_alpha   90.00
_cell.angle_beta   90.00
_cell.angle_gamma   90.00
#
_symmetry.space_group_name_H-M   'P 1'
#
loop_
_entity.id
_entity.type
_entity.pdbx_description
1 polymer ?
#
loop_
_entity_poly.entity_id
_entity_poly.type
_entity_poly.pdbx_seq_one_letter_code
_entity_poly.pdbx_strand_id
1 'polypeptide(L)'
;MSSDHTFISNVCEAVVSGGAVCLLGAGFATAGKDHNGKDVPSTSELIVEIKNAIGLQGEPVNNLADIADYCEDRADLNLELRKLLLSRLTLCQPSDQQVSVVRQPWRSIFTTNFDDVIETSLPSSARQVITPTSHSLERSVDLLPIYYMHGRARDMLERTVDPRLVLSERNYLRLHEDNRELYAQLQNELFAAKYIVIIGYSLRDLEVARIFIEAGHAFRDKTLIITGEQETEFSQARLQKFGEVHAIGMAGFSAAVSAAKQNSTGDEHYNFIEIIENTPPANEIDADDFVRLIITGRFESAFYQRQLIEGSMNGELYSIRRPKAIDTIVKRPKSGVNRFMITSDLGNGKSVFIQQLGVELLSSGYTVVEVSSGLQEAFGELDRLLASGQPVAYLIDDVIRHRIAAEYIGKRLNAISIIVCCMRGDPGEVAYRELCNRLGGASQQIDLNKLTIEEIDQWDSSLERWGLWEERIALSHEDRIKFLTKDCASENRSIILALFRSSRIAEKINQIVTFFLKDGGYQRTFAALLISALCQQHVSWESLVAWLDIDENRLRVDLKESELAELFFDGREWHIITSTQLADYILRTKYVSDDRDTLVDVYSTIVQRTAQGAGDDRLGYIFRENLKELMKFRFLTRLFGDNEDGIRLISRVYKRLAKAQFIRNNPQFWLQYAMSRMQVDDLDNAETYLNTALGCAAERGLTYSPFQILDQRARLFFRKNSKAKAHISLNEIRQAVNDLGSLLGNPESEIIYLYRSAPLIEAFLEEKIDELDDGVRADLRGLLERIKDAGEGLQRLPRAQKGETPVLKKALANALITLNFA
;
A
#
# COMPACT_ATOMS: atom_id res chain seq x y z
N MET A 1 -31.41 12.51 -11.07
CA MET A 1 -32.55 11.80 -10.45
C MET A 1 -32.38 10.29 -10.39
N SER A 2 -31.65 9.61 -11.30
CA SER A 2 -31.35 8.18 -11.17
C SER A 2 -30.03 7.86 -10.44
N SER A 3 -29.14 8.84 -10.22
CA SER A 3 -27.85 8.67 -9.53
C SER A 3 -27.99 8.55 -8.01
N ASP A 4 -28.80 9.42 -7.40
CA ASP A 4 -28.84 9.63 -5.95
C ASP A 4 -29.52 8.43 -5.24
N HIS A 5 -30.49 7.79 -5.89
CA HIS A 5 -31.12 6.57 -5.40
C HIS A 5 -30.14 5.38 -5.36
N THR A 6 -29.18 5.33 -6.29
CA THR A 6 -28.19 4.25 -6.36
C THR A 6 -27.15 4.38 -5.25
N PHE A 7 -26.69 5.60 -4.95
CA PHE A 7 -25.67 5.80 -3.91
C PHE A 7 -26.17 5.43 -2.51
N ILE A 8 -27.32 5.95 -2.09
CA ILE A 8 -27.88 5.62 -0.77
C ILE A 8 -28.21 4.13 -0.63
N SER A 9 -28.64 3.46 -1.71
CA SER A 9 -28.86 2.00 -1.72
C SER A 9 -27.56 1.25 -1.44
N ASN A 10 -26.49 1.57 -2.19
CA ASN A 10 -25.17 0.95 -2.02
C ASN A 10 -24.61 1.17 -0.60
N VAL A 11 -24.83 2.36 -0.03
CA VAL A 11 -24.45 2.66 1.36
C VAL A 11 -25.25 1.79 2.33
N CYS A 12 -26.58 1.69 2.16
CA CYS A 12 -27.43 0.88 3.04
C CYS A 12 -27.08 -0.62 2.95
N GLU A 13 -26.76 -1.13 1.77
CA GLU A 13 -26.24 -2.49 1.58
C GLU A 13 -24.93 -2.72 2.35
N ALA A 14 -24.00 -1.76 2.28
CA ALA A 14 -22.75 -1.82 3.03
C ALA A 14 -22.95 -1.73 4.55
N VAL A 15 -23.98 -1.01 5.02
CA VAL A 15 -24.38 -0.97 6.43
C VAL A 15 -24.90 -2.33 6.87
N VAL A 16 -25.73 -2.98 6.06
CA VAL A 16 -26.28 -4.33 6.36
C VAL A 16 -25.20 -5.40 6.32
N SER A 17 -24.12 -5.22 5.54
CA SER A 17 -23.08 -6.22 5.35
C SER A 17 -21.88 -6.11 6.29
N GLY A 18 -21.74 -5.08 7.14
CA GLY A 18 -20.53 -4.92 7.96
C GLY A 18 -19.49 -3.93 7.44
N GLY A 19 -19.70 -3.37 6.25
CA GLY A 19 -18.68 -2.61 5.52
C GLY A 19 -18.62 -1.11 5.83
N ALA A 20 -19.54 -0.59 6.64
CA ALA A 20 -19.67 0.84 6.88
C ALA A 20 -19.21 1.27 8.29
N VAL A 21 -18.64 2.48 8.37
CA VAL A 21 -18.31 3.16 9.64
C VAL A 21 -19.32 4.26 9.91
N CYS A 22 -19.74 4.42 11.17
CA CYS A 22 -20.70 5.44 11.56
C CYS A 22 -20.06 6.53 12.43
N LEU A 23 -20.32 7.81 12.12
CA LEU A 23 -20.00 8.96 12.96
C LEU A 23 -21.30 9.58 13.47
N LEU A 24 -21.45 9.63 14.78
CA LEU A 24 -22.64 10.15 15.45
C LEU A 24 -22.31 11.45 16.19
N GLY A 25 -23.15 12.46 16.01
CA GLY A 25 -23.01 13.77 16.65
C GLY A 25 -24.13 14.11 17.61
N ALA A 26 -24.11 15.33 18.16
CA ALA A 26 -25.09 15.76 19.17
C ALA A 26 -26.53 15.71 18.65
N GLY A 27 -26.75 15.97 17.35
CA GLY A 27 -28.07 15.87 16.73
C GLY A 27 -28.60 14.45 16.63
N PHE A 28 -27.76 13.41 16.75
CA PHE A 28 -28.24 12.04 16.90
C PHE A 28 -28.81 11.81 18.30
N ALA A 29 -28.17 12.35 19.35
CA ALA A 29 -28.51 12.09 20.74
C ALA A 29 -29.84 12.73 21.18
N THR A 30 -30.23 13.87 20.60
CA THR A 30 -31.42 14.65 20.98
C THR A 30 -32.75 13.92 20.82
N ALA A 31 -32.80 12.83 20.03
CA ALA A 31 -33.99 11.99 19.93
C ALA A 31 -34.20 11.05 21.14
N GLY A 32 -33.19 10.93 22.01
CA GLY A 32 -33.24 10.12 23.23
C GLY A 32 -33.68 10.94 24.44
N LYS A 33 -33.85 10.25 25.57
CA LYS A 33 -34.20 10.84 26.87
C LYS A 33 -33.13 10.57 27.91
N ASP A 34 -32.99 11.43 28.91
CA ASP A 34 -32.17 11.17 30.08
C ASP A 34 -32.87 10.21 31.07
N HIS A 35 -32.21 9.91 32.19
CA HIS A 35 -32.78 9.04 33.22
C HIS A 35 -34.03 9.62 33.93
N ASN A 36 -34.28 10.93 33.80
CA ASN A 36 -35.47 11.61 34.31
C ASN A 36 -36.61 11.70 33.27
N GLY A 37 -36.42 11.17 32.06
CA GLY A 37 -37.41 11.21 30.99
C GLY A 37 -37.51 12.54 30.23
N LYS A 38 -36.56 13.47 30.45
CA LYS A 38 -36.41 14.70 29.67
C LYS A 38 -35.53 14.43 28.46
N ASP A 39 -35.82 15.08 27.33
CA ASP A 39 -35.01 14.93 26.12
C ASP A 39 -33.53 15.23 26.40
N VAL A 40 -32.64 14.46 25.77
CA VAL A 40 -31.18 14.69 25.86
C VAL A 40 -30.89 16.05 25.24
N PRO A 41 -30.19 16.95 25.94
CA PRO A 41 -30.10 18.34 25.52
C PRO A 41 -29.18 18.46 24.30
N SER A 42 -29.55 19.35 23.38
CA SER A 42 -28.61 19.89 22.39
C SER A 42 -27.50 20.70 23.07
N THR A 43 -26.41 20.99 22.36
CA THR A 43 -25.31 21.81 22.90
C THR A 43 -25.79 23.17 23.42
N SER A 44 -26.69 23.83 22.70
CA SER A 44 -27.24 25.14 23.08
C SER A 44 -28.10 25.06 24.34
N GLU A 45 -28.92 24.01 24.46
CA GLU A 45 -29.74 23.79 25.67
C GLU A 45 -28.86 23.43 26.88
N LEU A 46 -27.84 22.60 26.67
CA LEU A 46 -26.90 22.22 27.73
C LEU A 46 -26.15 23.44 28.27
N ILE A 47 -25.73 24.38 27.41
CA ILE A 47 -25.10 25.65 27.83
C ILE A 47 -26.04 26.46 28.73
N VAL A 48 -27.33 26.55 28.40
CA VAL A 48 -28.33 27.25 29.22
C VAL A 48 -28.52 26.53 30.56
N GLU A 49 -28.63 25.21 30.55
CA GLU A 49 -28.76 24.40 31.77
C GLU A 49 -27.53 24.55 32.69
N ILE A 50 -26.32 24.55 32.13
CA ILE A 50 -25.08 24.76 32.89
C ILE A 50 -25.07 26.16 33.51
N LYS A 51 -25.33 27.22 32.73
CA LYS A 51 -25.39 28.60 33.24
C LYS A 51 -26.38 28.74 34.40
N ASN A 52 -27.51 28.06 34.32
CA ASN A 52 -28.49 28.04 35.41
C ASN A 52 -27.96 27.33 36.66
N ALA A 53 -27.28 26.19 36.50
CA ALA A 53 -26.73 25.41 37.60
C ALA A 53 -25.59 26.15 38.34
N ILE A 54 -24.76 26.91 37.63
CA ILE A 54 -23.62 27.64 38.20
C ILE A 54 -23.90 29.12 38.51
N GLY A 55 -25.14 29.58 38.32
CA GLY A 55 -25.57 30.94 38.69
C GLY A 55 -25.18 32.06 37.70
N LEU A 56 -24.93 31.75 36.43
CA LEU A 56 -24.51 32.70 35.37
C LEU A 56 -25.62 32.99 34.34
N GLN A 57 -26.89 33.01 34.76
CA GLN A 57 -28.05 33.11 33.87
C GLN A 57 -28.08 34.38 33.00
N GLY A 58 -27.50 35.48 33.51
CA GLY A 58 -27.44 36.77 32.82
C GLY A 58 -26.20 37.00 31.97
N GLU A 59 -25.23 36.07 31.96
CA GLU A 59 -23.97 36.26 31.25
C GLU A 59 -24.11 35.95 29.74
N PRO A 60 -23.51 36.77 28.86
CA PRO A 60 -23.57 36.60 27.40
C PRO A 60 -22.66 35.48 26.87
N VAL A 61 -22.31 34.50 27.70
CA VAL A 61 -21.45 33.36 27.32
C VAL A 61 -22.29 32.32 26.60
N ASN A 62 -21.89 32.00 25.37
CA ASN A 62 -22.60 31.06 24.48
C ASN A 62 -21.69 29.91 23.98
N ASN A 63 -20.51 29.76 24.55
CA ASN A 63 -19.56 28.70 24.23
C ASN A 63 -19.41 27.76 25.43
N LEU A 64 -19.42 26.45 25.18
CA LEU A 64 -19.24 25.44 26.21
C LEU A 64 -17.83 25.46 26.81
N ALA A 65 -16.82 25.76 25.99
CA ALA A 65 -15.42 25.79 26.42
C ALA A 65 -15.17 26.88 27.47
N ASP A 66 -15.61 28.11 27.21
CA ASP A 66 -15.46 29.24 28.15
C ASP A 66 -16.11 28.93 29.52
N ILE A 67 -17.27 28.26 29.51
CA ILE A 67 -17.97 27.88 30.74
C ILE A 67 -17.21 26.76 31.47
N ALA A 68 -16.66 25.80 30.74
CA ALA A 68 -15.86 24.72 31.31
C ALA A 68 -14.57 25.27 31.95
N ASP A 69 -13.81 26.13 31.25
CA ASP A 69 -12.62 26.80 31.79
C ASP A 69 -12.94 27.59 33.07
N TYR A 70 -14.06 28.35 33.06
CA TYR A 70 -14.52 29.09 34.23
C TYR A 70 -14.82 28.20 35.43
N CYS A 71 -15.35 27.00 35.19
CA CYS A 71 -15.64 26.02 36.23
C CYS A 71 -14.39 25.27 36.69
N GLU A 72 -13.45 24.94 35.80
CA GLU A 72 -12.23 24.17 36.11
C GLU A 72 -11.39 24.80 37.22
N ASP A 73 -11.23 26.12 37.20
CA ASP A 73 -10.44 26.85 38.18
C ASP A 73 -11.17 27.00 39.54
N ARG A 74 -12.38 26.44 39.70
CA ARG A 74 -13.25 26.59 40.89
C ARG A 74 -13.92 25.28 41.30
N ALA A 75 -13.44 24.69 42.39
CA ALA A 75 -13.82 23.33 42.81
C ALA A 75 -15.34 23.13 43.02
N ASP A 76 -16.05 24.12 43.56
CA ASP A 76 -17.49 24.10 43.79
C ASP A 76 -18.28 24.12 42.46
N LEU A 77 -17.92 25.01 41.54
CA LEU A 77 -18.57 25.09 40.23
C LEU A 77 -18.24 23.89 39.36
N ASN A 78 -17.00 23.39 39.41
CA ASN A 78 -16.62 22.16 38.72
C ASN A 78 -17.45 20.96 39.19
N LEU A 79 -17.72 20.87 40.50
CA LEU A 79 -18.56 19.82 41.05
C LEU A 79 -20.01 19.92 40.55
N GLU A 80 -20.58 21.13 40.50
CA GLU A 80 -21.95 21.33 39.96
C GLU A 80 -22.02 21.02 38.46
N LEU A 81 -21.03 21.44 37.67
CA LEU A 81 -20.90 21.07 36.26
C LEU A 81 -20.88 19.55 36.09
N ARG A 82 -20.02 18.84 36.82
CA ARG A 82 -19.91 17.37 36.76
C ARG A 82 -21.22 16.68 37.14
N LYS A 83 -21.90 17.14 38.20
CA LYS A 83 -23.22 16.60 38.62
C LYS A 83 -24.26 16.77 37.53
N LEU A 84 -24.32 17.95 36.90
CA LEU A 84 -25.27 18.22 35.83
C LEU A 84 -24.99 17.33 34.61
N LEU A 85 -23.73 17.25 34.17
CA LEU A 85 -23.33 16.40 33.05
C LEU A 85 -23.64 14.92 33.31
N LEU A 86 -23.34 14.41 34.50
CA LEU A 86 -23.70 13.04 34.90
C LEU A 86 -25.22 12.84 34.87
N SER A 87 -25.99 13.77 35.42
CA SER A 87 -27.44 13.66 35.46
C SER A 87 -28.08 13.71 34.07
N ARG A 88 -27.55 14.51 33.15
CA ARG A 88 -28.18 14.72 31.83
C ARG A 88 -27.70 13.74 30.77
N LEU A 89 -26.50 13.18 30.92
CA LEU A 89 -25.79 12.44 29.85
C LEU A 89 -25.44 10.99 30.24
N THR A 90 -25.99 10.47 31.35
CA THR A 90 -25.82 9.06 31.71
C THR A 90 -27.15 8.38 31.98
N LEU A 91 -27.19 7.06 31.81
CA LEU A 91 -28.39 6.24 31.90
C LEU A 91 -29.49 6.74 30.93
N CYS A 92 -29.07 7.24 29.77
CA CYS A 92 -29.95 7.72 28.73
C CYS A 92 -30.77 6.57 28.12
N GLN A 93 -32.02 6.88 27.78
CA GLN A 93 -32.98 6.01 27.14
C GLN A 93 -33.07 6.35 25.65
N PRO A 94 -32.49 5.51 24.77
CA PRO A 94 -32.56 5.74 23.33
C PRO A 94 -33.98 5.51 22.81
N SER A 95 -34.35 6.25 21.77
CA SER A 95 -35.55 5.99 20.96
C SER A 95 -35.43 4.70 20.15
N ASP A 96 -36.56 4.14 19.73
CA ASP A 96 -36.59 2.93 18.89
C ASP A 96 -35.82 3.10 17.58
N GLN A 97 -35.81 4.32 17.01
CA GLN A 97 -35.04 4.60 15.80
C GLN A 97 -33.52 4.61 16.08
N GLN A 98 -33.07 5.19 17.20
CA GLN A 98 -31.66 5.16 17.59
C GLN A 98 -31.20 3.71 17.81
N VAL A 99 -32.02 2.91 18.48
CA VAL A 99 -31.77 1.47 18.68
C VAL A 99 -31.68 0.73 17.35
N SER A 100 -32.60 1.00 16.42
CA SER A 100 -32.61 0.39 15.08
C SER A 100 -31.33 0.69 14.30
N VAL A 101 -30.89 1.95 14.30
CA VAL A 101 -29.68 2.39 13.59
C VAL A 101 -28.41 1.83 14.23
N VAL A 102 -28.27 1.93 15.55
CA VAL A 102 -27.04 1.50 16.24
C VAL A 102 -26.86 -0.02 16.19
N ARG A 103 -27.94 -0.80 16.13
CA ARG A 103 -27.89 -2.28 16.07
C ARG A 103 -27.58 -2.85 14.69
N GLN A 104 -27.36 -2.01 13.68
CA GLN A 104 -26.83 -2.49 12.41
C GLN A 104 -25.39 -3.00 12.59
N PRO A 105 -24.91 -3.91 11.73
CA PRO A 105 -23.56 -4.45 11.83
C PRO A 105 -22.56 -3.41 11.36
N TRP A 106 -22.30 -2.40 12.19
CA TRP A 106 -21.28 -1.40 11.90
C TRP A 106 -19.89 -2.00 12.05
N ARG A 107 -18.96 -1.53 11.23
CA ARG A 107 -17.54 -1.81 11.40
C ARG A 107 -16.99 -1.19 12.70
N SER A 108 -17.40 0.05 12.96
CA SER A 108 -17.11 0.79 14.18
C SER A 108 -18.01 2.02 14.24
N ILE A 109 -18.27 2.49 15.46
CA ILE A 109 -18.99 3.75 15.70
C ILE A 109 -18.05 4.75 16.36
N PHE A 110 -18.04 5.99 15.88
CA PHE A 110 -17.30 7.10 16.45
C PHE A 110 -18.26 8.20 16.89
N THR A 111 -17.96 8.86 18.00
CA THR A 111 -18.74 9.99 18.51
C THR A 111 -17.85 11.02 19.17
N THR A 112 -18.22 12.29 19.05
CA THR A 112 -17.66 13.40 19.85
C THR A 112 -18.59 13.79 21.01
N ASN A 113 -19.70 13.08 21.20
CA ASN A 113 -20.62 13.36 22.29
C ASN A 113 -20.12 12.73 23.60
N PHE A 114 -20.68 13.20 24.71
CA PHE A 114 -20.38 12.67 26.04
C PHE A 114 -21.46 11.71 26.57
N ASP A 115 -22.64 11.69 25.95
CA ASP A 115 -23.79 10.91 26.38
C ASP A 115 -23.64 9.40 26.16
N ASP A 116 -24.43 8.62 26.92
CA ASP A 116 -24.42 7.17 26.82
C ASP A 116 -25.53 6.55 25.95
N VAL A 117 -26.15 7.32 25.03
CA VAL A 117 -27.26 6.85 24.17
C VAL A 117 -26.85 5.73 23.22
N ILE A 118 -25.65 5.81 22.63
CA ILE A 118 -25.20 4.87 21.60
C ILE A 118 -25.04 3.49 22.21
N GLU A 119 -24.26 3.41 23.26
CA GLU A 119 -23.99 2.19 23.94
C GLU A 119 -25.25 1.69 24.64
N THR A 120 -26.11 2.51 25.30
CA THR A 120 -27.34 1.98 25.92
C THR A 120 -28.32 1.37 24.90
N SER A 121 -28.14 1.64 23.61
CA SER A 121 -28.85 0.96 22.52
C SER A 121 -28.42 -0.51 22.30
N LEU A 122 -27.27 -0.91 22.87
CA LEU A 122 -26.64 -2.22 22.71
C LEU A 122 -26.45 -2.95 24.05
N PRO A 123 -26.57 -4.30 24.06
CA PRO A 123 -26.20 -5.08 25.24
C PRO A 123 -24.68 -5.01 25.46
N SER A 124 -24.24 -5.02 26.72
CA SER A 124 -22.81 -4.94 27.07
C SER A 124 -21.95 -6.05 26.44
N SER A 125 -22.55 -7.21 26.11
CA SER A 125 -21.87 -8.34 25.48
C SER A 125 -21.68 -8.19 23.96
N ALA A 126 -22.18 -7.13 23.33
CA ALA A 126 -22.08 -6.91 21.88
C ALA A 126 -21.23 -5.68 21.52
N ARG A 127 -20.65 -5.01 22.52
CA ARG A 127 -19.96 -3.73 22.34
C ARG A 127 -18.69 -3.65 23.15
N GLN A 128 -17.72 -2.89 22.66
CA GLN A 128 -16.54 -2.46 23.38
C GLN A 128 -16.51 -0.94 23.37
N VAL A 129 -16.58 -0.31 24.54
CA VAL A 129 -16.49 1.16 24.66
C VAL A 129 -15.03 1.53 24.84
N ILE A 130 -14.56 2.45 24.01
CA ILE A 130 -13.17 2.91 23.97
C ILE A 130 -13.18 4.43 24.12
N THR A 131 -12.43 4.92 25.11
CA THR A 131 -12.37 6.34 25.50
C THR A 131 -10.91 6.76 25.72
N PRO A 132 -10.59 8.06 25.90
CA PRO A 132 -9.22 8.52 26.12
C PRO A 132 -8.54 7.98 27.39
N THR A 133 -9.32 7.34 28.28
CA THR A 133 -8.84 6.73 29.53
C THR A 133 -8.60 5.23 29.39
N SER A 134 -8.98 4.63 28.25
CA SER A 134 -8.80 3.20 28.00
C SER A 134 -7.32 2.83 27.94
N HIS A 135 -6.91 1.83 28.72
CA HIS A 135 -5.51 1.39 28.80
C HIS A 135 -4.97 0.76 27.51
N SER A 136 -5.87 0.28 26.65
CA SER A 136 -5.54 -0.33 25.36
C SER A 136 -6.65 -0.02 24.36
N LEU A 137 -6.26 0.25 23.12
CA LEU A 137 -7.17 0.34 21.98
C LEU A 137 -7.38 -1.02 21.29
N GLU A 138 -6.80 -2.10 21.83
CA GLU A 138 -6.94 -3.45 21.30
C GLU A 138 -8.42 -3.85 21.24
N ARG A 139 -8.83 -4.29 20.06
CA ARG A 139 -10.21 -4.68 19.78
C ARG A 139 -10.47 -6.13 20.15
N SER A 140 -11.65 -6.38 20.69
CA SER A 140 -12.23 -7.72 20.63
C SER A 140 -12.82 -7.95 19.24
N VAL A 141 -12.48 -9.07 18.61
CA VAL A 141 -12.96 -9.43 17.25
C VAL A 141 -14.48 -9.57 17.21
N ASP A 142 -15.10 -9.95 18.33
CA ASP A 142 -16.54 -10.25 18.42
C ASP A 142 -17.41 -9.07 18.90
N LEU A 143 -16.80 -7.93 19.27
CA LEU A 143 -17.52 -6.79 19.85
C LEU A 143 -17.48 -5.58 18.92
N LEU A 144 -18.60 -4.87 18.80
CA LEU A 144 -18.65 -3.59 18.09
C LEU A 144 -17.86 -2.51 18.85
N PRO A 145 -16.76 -1.98 18.30
CA PRO A 145 -16.03 -0.90 18.97
C PRO A 145 -16.76 0.44 18.81
N ILE A 146 -16.94 1.14 19.94
CA ILE A 146 -17.55 2.46 20.05
C ILE A 146 -16.51 3.42 20.63
N TYR A 147 -16.09 4.40 19.83
CA TYR A 147 -15.03 5.34 20.16
C TYR A 147 -15.58 6.70 20.59
N TYR A 148 -15.28 7.10 21.81
CA TYR A 148 -15.58 8.41 22.36
C TYR A 148 -14.37 9.33 22.19
N MET A 149 -14.35 10.09 21.10
CA MET A 149 -13.21 10.93 20.73
C MET A 149 -12.91 12.02 21.76
N HIS A 150 -13.96 12.49 22.47
CA HIS A 150 -13.90 13.57 23.45
C HIS A 150 -14.09 13.08 24.90
N GLY A 151 -14.01 11.76 25.11
CA GLY A 151 -14.36 11.15 26.39
C GLY A 151 -15.86 11.05 26.62
N ARG A 152 -16.24 10.46 27.76
CA ARG A 152 -17.61 10.06 28.06
C ARG A 152 -18.01 10.51 29.47
N ALA A 153 -19.22 11.03 29.62
CA ALA A 153 -19.70 11.54 30.91
C ALA A 153 -19.71 10.45 31.99
N ARG A 154 -20.04 9.21 31.63
CA ARG A 154 -20.04 8.08 32.56
C ARG A 154 -18.68 7.78 33.19
N ASP A 155 -17.58 8.09 32.50
CA ASP A 155 -16.22 7.86 33.01
C ASP A 155 -15.95 8.73 34.26
N MET A 156 -16.70 9.83 34.45
CA MET A 156 -16.63 10.64 35.67
C MET A 156 -17.13 9.93 36.94
N LEU A 157 -17.84 8.81 36.81
CA LEU A 157 -18.26 8.00 37.96
C LEU A 157 -17.08 7.23 38.58
N GLU A 158 -16.02 6.99 37.80
CA GLU A 158 -14.82 6.30 38.25
C GLU A 158 -13.88 7.29 38.96
N ARG A 159 -14.01 7.36 40.30
CA ARG A 159 -13.29 8.36 41.13
C ARG A 159 -11.76 8.30 41.06
N THR A 160 -11.19 7.22 40.55
CA THR A 160 -9.73 6.98 40.51
C THR A 160 -9.08 7.36 39.18
N VAL A 161 -9.87 7.74 38.17
CA VAL A 161 -9.39 8.01 36.81
C VAL A 161 -9.78 9.43 36.41
N ASP A 162 -8.83 10.20 35.86
CA ASP A 162 -9.16 11.46 35.20
C ASP A 162 -9.97 11.13 33.93
N PRO A 163 -11.24 11.54 33.81
CA PRO A 163 -12.11 11.17 32.70
C PRO A 163 -11.66 11.75 31.35
N ARG A 164 -10.69 12.69 31.34
CA ARG A 164 -10.12 13.30 30.12
C ARG A 164 -11.18 13.80 29.14
N LEU A 165 -12.25 14.39 29.67
CA LEU A 165 -13.30 14.99 28.86
C LEU A 165 -12.78 16.22 28.13
N VAL A 166 -13.04 16.31 26.84
CA VAL A 166 -12.63 17.44 26.00
C VAL A 166 -13.74 18.49 26.02
N LEU A 167 -13.70 19.35 27.03
CA LEU A 167 -14.73 20.37 27.27
C LEU A 167 -14.17 21.78 27.21
N SER A 168 -13.01 22.04 27.82
CA SER A 168 -12.39 23.37 27.92
C SER A 168 -11.43 23.69 26.79
N GLU A 169 -11.10 24.98 26.60
CA GLU A 169 -10.12 25.42 25.59
C GLU A 169 -8.76 24.75 25.83
N ARG A 170 -8.37 24.60 27.10
CA ARG A 170 -7.15 23.87 27.49
C ARG A 170 -7.14 22.43 26.97
N ASN A 171 -8.27 21.72 27.03
CA ASN A 171 -8.35 20.36 26.46
C ASN A 171 -8.30 20.38 24.94
N TYR A 172 -9.02 21.29 24.29
CA TYR A 172 -9.00 21.39 22.82
C TYR A 172 -7.60 21.70 22.27
N LEU A 173 -6.82 22.56 22.94
CA LEU A 173 -5.44 22.87 22.54
C LEU A 173 -4.50 21.66 22.59
N ARG A 174 -4.79 20.68 23.46
CA ARG A 174 -3.99 19.45 23.63
C ARG A 174 -4.61 18.23 22.97
N LEU A 175 -5.80 18.35 22.39
CA LEU A 175 -6.62 17.27 21.87
C LEU A 175 -5.86 16.34 20.92
N HIS A 176 -5.14 16.93 19.97
CA HIS A 176 -4.36 16.16 19.00
C HIS A 176 -3.23 15.36 19.67
N GLU A 177 -2.59 15.91 20.71
CA GLU A 177 -1.50 15.21 21.42
C GLU A 177 -2.05 14.13 22.35
N ASP A 178 -3.04 14.48 23.17
CA ASP A 178 -3.57 13.62 24.23
C ASP A 178 -4.41 12.45 23.67
N ASN A 179 -5.11 12.66 22.54
CA ASN A 179 -5.99 11.65 21.93
C ASN A 179 -5.46 11.15 20.57
N ARG A 180 -4.17 11.31 20.28
CA ARG A 180 -3.55 10.96 18.99
C ARG A 180 -3.92 9.57 18.48
N GLU A 181 -3.91 8.58 19.37
CA GLU A 181 -4.17 7.19 19.01
C GLU A 181 -5.63 6.95 18.59
N LEU A 182 -6.59 7.66 19.21
CA LEU A 182 -8.01 7.60 18.83
C LEU A 182 -8.21 8.19 17.43
N TYR A 183 -7.56 9.32 17.12
CA TYR A 183 -7.64 9.94 15.79
C TYR A 183 -6.94 9.13 14.71
N ALA A 184 -5.81 8.49 15.04
CA ALA A 184 -5.18 7.51 14.16
C ALA A 184 -6.14 6.34 13.87
N GLN A 185 -6.81 5.83 14.90
CA GLN A 185 -7.80 4.76 14.73
C GLN A 185 -8.99 5.21 13.87
N LEU A 186 -9.51 6.43 14.08
CA LEU A 186 -10.55 7.01 13.22
C LEU A 186 -10.10 6.99 11.77
N GLN A 187 -8.92 7.55 11.47
CA GLN A 187 -8.40 7.61 10.10
C GLN A 187 -8.27 6.21 9.48
N ASN A 188 -7.76 5.24 10.22
CA ASN A 188 -7.63 3.85 9.75
C ASN A 188 -8.98 3.21 9.42
N GLU A 189 -9.98 3.39 10.29
CA GLU A 189 -11.31 2.86 10.05
C GLU A 189 -11.98 3.52 8.84
N LEU A 190 -11.82 4.83 8.68
CA LEU A 190 -12.34 5.54 7.51
C LEU A 190 -11.68 5.06 6.22
N PHE A 191 -10.37 4.80 6.20
CA PHE A 191 -9.70 4.22 5.03
C PHE A 191 -10.20 2.81 4.71
N ALA A 192 -10.35 1.97 5.74
CA ALA A 192 -10.78 0.57 5.57
C ALA A 192 -12.28 0.40 5.27
N ALA A 193 -13.11 1.41 5.56
CA ALA A 193 -14.54 1.35 5.32
C ALA A 193 -14.89 1.41 3.83
N LYS A 194 -15.87 0.61 3.41
CA LYS A 194 -16.49 0.71 2.07
C LYS A 194 -17.24 2.04 1.93
N TYR A 195 -18.00 2.40 2.97
CA TYR A 195 -18.73 3.66 3.09
C TYR A 195 -18.64 4.25 4.51
N ILE A 196 -18.81 5.56 4.60
CA ILE A 196 -18.83 6.33 5.83
C ILE A 196 -20.23 6.92 5.96
N VAL A 197 -20.87 6.76 7.11
CA VAL A 197 -22.20 7.32 7.39
C VAL A 197 -22.07 8.32 8.54
N ILE A 198 -22.52 9.54 8.34
CA ILE A 198 -22.47 10.62 9.34
C ILE A 198 -23.90 11.01 9.69
N ILE A 199 -24.30 10.93 10.95
CA ILE A 199 -25.68 11.18 11.37
C ILE A 199 -25.71 12.23 12.48
N GLY A 200 -26.46 13.32 12.25
CA GLY A 200 -26.69 14.36 13.25
C GLY A 200 -25.39 15.03 13.72
N TYR A 201 -24.36 15.06 12.88
CA TYR A 201 -23.05 15.60 13.21
C TYR A 201 -22.70 16.75 12.29
N SER A 202 -22.39 17.90 12.89
CA SER A 202 -22.11 19.11 12.12
C SER A 202 -20.70 19.15 11.56
N LEU A 203 -19.81 18.18 11.86
CA LEU A 203 -18.39 18.19 11.45
C LEU A 203 -17.68 19.53 11.75
N ARG A 204 -18.04 20.20 12.86
CA ARG A 204 -17.42 21.47 13.28
C ARG A 204 -16.16 21.27 14.12
N ASP A 205 -15.95 20.04 14.59
CA ASP A 205 -14.70 19.62 15.19
C ASP A 205 -13.56 19.75 14.18
N LEU A 206 -12.51 20.49 14.54
CA LEU A 206 -11.42 20.80 13.62
C LEU A 206 -10.55 19.59 13.31
N GLU A 207 -10.36 18.67 14.25
CA GLU A 207 -9.52 17.48 14.07
C GLU A 207 -10.24 16.48 13.16
N VAL A 208 -11.53 16.21 13.40
CA VAL A 208 -12.31 15.34 12.52
C VAL A 208 -12.48 15.97 11.13
N ALA A 209 -12.84 17.26 11.05
CA ALA A 209 -13.01 17.93 9.75
C ALA A 209 -11.70 17.93 8.93
N ARG A 210 -10.56 18.15 9.58
CA ARG A 210 -9.24 18.10 8.93
C ARG A 210 -9.00 16.74 8.27
N ILE A 211 -9.26 15.63 8.98
CA ILE A 211 -9.08 14.27 8.44
C ILE A 211 -9.85 14.08 7.13
N PHE A 212 -11.10 14.55 7.05
CA PHE A 212 -11.90 14.45 5.82
C PHE A 212 -11.42 15.38 4.71
N ILE A 213 -11.05 16.63 5.03
CA ILE A 213 -10.58 17.60 4.03
C ILE A 213 -9.23 17.16 3.45
N GLU A 214 -8.30 16.73 4.29
CA GLU A 214 -6.98 16.24 3.85
C GLU A 214 -7.10 14.98 2.97
N ALA A 215 -8.07 14.11 3.26
CA ALA A 215 -8.32 12.92 2.45
C ALA A 215 -9.02 13.22 1.10
N GLY A 216 -9.72 14.36 0.98
CA GLY A 216 -10.36 14.77 -0.27
C GLY A 216 -11.41 13.77 -0.79
N HIS A 217 -11.34 13.44 -2.09
CA HIS A 217 -12.32 12.53 -2.73
C HIS A 217 -12.30 11.12 -2.15
N ALA A 218 -11.17 10.70 -1.57
CA ALA A 218 -11.02 9.41 -0.89
C ALA A 218 -12.14 9.12 0.10
N PHE A 219 -12.52 10.13 0.88
CA PHE A 219 -13.57 10.02 1.88
C PHE A 219 -14.87 10.62 1.36
N ARG A 220 -14.80 11.76 0.65
CA ARG A 220 -16.00 12.44 0.15
C ARG A 220 -16.87 11.54 -0.73
N ASP A 221 -16.27 10.80 -1.67
CA ASP A 221 -17.03 9.98 -2.64
C ASP A 221 -17.67 8.73 -2.02
N LYS A 222 -17.33 8.41 -0.76
CA LYS A 222 -17.91 7.29 -0.02
C LYS A 222 -18.60 7.71 1.27
N THR A 223 -18.85 9.01 1.47
CA THR A 223 -19.48 9.53 2.68
C THR A 223 -20.92 9.93 2.40
N LEU A 224 -21.86 9.33 3.16
CA LEU A 224 -23.26 9.72 3.24
C LEU A 224 -23.49 10.51 4.54
N ILE A 225 -24.09 11.69 4.43
CA ILE A 225 -24.38 12.57 5.56
C ILE A 225 -25.90 12.70 5.72
N ILE A 226 -26.42 12.24 6.85
CA ILE A 226 -27.82 12.32 7.22
C ILE A 226 -28.04 13.49 8.18
N THR A 227 -28.84 14.47 7.74
CA THR A 227 -29.23 15.64 8.54
C THR A 227 -30.71 15.61 8.86
N GLY A 228 -31.15 16.48 9.77
CA GLY A 228 -32.57 16.70 10.02
C GLY A 228 -33.28 17.24 8.78
N GLU A 229 -34.61 17.02 8.68
CA GLU A 229 -35.44 17.43 7.54
C GLU A 229 -35.47 18.95 7.33
N GLN A 230 -35.21 19.73 8.40
CA GLN A 230 -35.23 21.20 8.38
C GLN A 230 -33.81 21.81 8.42
N GLU A 231 -32.79 21.08 7.96
CA GLU A 231 -31.43 21.58 7.92
C GLU A 231 -31.27 22.76 6.93
N THR A 232 -30.54 23.81 7.33
CA THR A 232 -30.42 25.04 6.52
C THR A 232 -29.58 24.84 5.26
N GLU A 233 -29.85 25.61 4.20
CA GLU A 233 -29.05 25.58 2.96
C GLU A 233 -27.55 25.85 3.22
N PHE A 234 -27.22 26.76 4.15
CA PHE A 234 -25.83 27.03 4.55
C PHE A 234 -25.16 25.81 5.21
N SER A 235 -25.87 25.12 6.09
CA SER A 235 -25.38 23.88 6.70
C SER A 235 -25.17 22.79 5.65
N GLN A 236 -26.14 22.60 4.75
CA GLN A 236 -26.07 21.61 3.68
C GLN A 236 -24.88 21.89 2.74
N ALA A 237 -24.72 23.13 2.26
CA ALA A 237 -23.61 23.52 1.40
C ALA A 237 -22.24 23.32 2.07
N ARG A 238 -22.16 23.51 3.39
CA ARG A 238 -20.94 23.21 4.15
C ARG A 238 -20.69 21.70 4.23
N LEU A 239 -21.71 20.90 4.51
CA LEU A 239 -21.59 19.45 4.68
C LEU A 239 -21.28 18.74 3.34
N GLN A 240 -21.73 19.28 2.20
CA GLN A 240 -21.43 18.78 0.85
C GLN A 240 -19.93 18.73 0.51
N LYS A 241 -19.08 19.43 1.28
CA LYS A 241 -17.62 19.36 1.18
C LYS A 241 -17.08 18.02 1.67
N PHE A 242 -17.83 17.31 2.52
CA PHE A 242 -17.40 16.09 3.19
C PHE A 242 -18.09 14.82 2.67
N GLY A 243 -19.20 14.95 1.95
CA GLY A 243 -19.95 13.81 1.41
C GLY A 243 -21.29 14.21 0.78
N GLU A 244 -22.06 13.23 0.35
CA GLU A 244 -23.41 13.42 -0.18
C GLU A 244 -24.40 13.65 0.98
N VAL A 245 -25.16 14.74 0.95
CA VAL A 245 -26.03 15.17 2.05
C VAL A 245 -27.49 14.82 1.76
N HIS A 246 -28.13 14.11 2.68
CA HIS A 246 -29.54 13.70 2.62
C HIS A 246 -30.28 14.19 3.87
N ALA A 247 -31.21 15.13 3.69
CA ALA A 247 -32.05 15.69 4.75
C ALA A 247 -33.29 14.81 5.02
N ILE A 248 -33.07 13.52 5.28
CA ILE A 248 -34.14 12.52 5.49
C ILE A 248 -34.37 12.18 6.97
N GLY A 249 -33.55 12.76 7.87
CA GLY A 249 -33.57 12.45 9.29
C GLY A 249 -33.24 10.98 9.61
N MET A 250 -33.26 10.66 10.90
CA MET A 250 -33.00 9.31 11.38
C MET A 250 -34.09 8.32 10.95
N ALA A 251 -35.35 8.77 10.91
CA ALA A 251 -36.48 7.94 10.52
C ALA A 251 -36.37 7.49 9.05
N GLY A 252 -36.05 8.42 8.13
CA GLY A 252 -35.83 8.10 6.73
C GLY A 252 -34.64 7.16 6.52
N PHE A 253 -33.53 7.39 7.24
CA PHE A 253 -32.36 6.51 7.15
C PHE A 253 -32.66 5.10 7.68
N SER A 254 -33.32 4.97 8.84
CA SER A 254 -33.71 3.68 9.41
C SER A 254 -34.62 2.89 8.45
N ALA A 255 -35.54 3.57 7.76
CA ALA A 255 -36.40 2.96 6.75
C ALA A 255 -35.60 2.47 5.53
N ALA A 256 -34.64 3.27 5.04
CA ALA A 256 -33.78 2.89 3.91
C ALA A 256 -32.93 1.64 4.22
N VAL A 257 -32.30 1.59 5.40
CA VAL A 257 -31.52 0.42 5.83
C VAL A 257 -32.41 -0.82 6.00
N SER A 258 -33.62 -0.64 6.55
CA SER A 258 -34.58 -1.73 6.69
C SER A 258 -35.02 -2.29 5.35
N ALA A 259 -35.24 -1.43 4.35
CA ALA A 259 -35.55 -1.83 2.99
C ALA A 259 -34.39 -2.59 2.33
N ALA A 260 -33.15 -2.12 2.47
CA ALA A 260 -31.96 -2.81 1.98
C ALA A 260 -31.82 -4.22 2.60
N LYS A 261 -32.11 -4.35 3.91
CA LYS A 261 -32.09 -5.64 4.61
C LYS A 261 -33.19 -6.62 4.16
N GLN A 262 -34.32 -6.12 3.67
CA GLN A 262 -35.39 -6.95 3.10
C GLN A 262 -35.11 -7.34 1.64
N ASN A 263 -34.46 -6.44 0.90
CA ASN A 263 -34.09 -6.64 -0.50
C ASN A 263 -32.80 -7.43 -0.66
N SER A 264 -31.99 -7.61 0.39
CA SER A 264 -30.81 -8.45 0.32
C SER A 264 -31.23 -9.89 0.06
N THR A 265 -31.08 -10.33 -1.17
CA THR A 265 -31.43 -11.66 -1.69
C THR A 265 -30.51 -12.74 -1.16
N GLY A 266 -30.09 -12.70 0.11
CA GLY A 266 -29.09 -13.64 0.63
C GLY A 266 -27.75 -13.64 -0.12
N ASP A 267 -27.55 -12.76 -1.10
CA ASP A 267 -26.29 -12.62 -1.81
C ASP A 267 -25.26 -12.11 -0.82
N GLU A 268 -24.27 -12.97 -0.56
CA GLU A 268 -23.21 -12.72 0.39
C GLU A 268 -22.45 -11.47 -0.03
N HIS A 269 -22.67 -10.37 0.68
CA HIS A 269 -21.90 -9.17 0.46
C HIS A 269 -20.49 -9.35 1.04
N TYR A 270 -19.52 -8.94 0.23
CA TYR A 270 -18.09 -8.95 0.53
C TYR A 270 -17.62 -7.49 0.66
N ASN A 271 -17.01 -7.15 1.80
CA ASN A 271 -16.60 -5.80 2.17
C ASN A 271 -15.08 -5.61 2.12
N PHE A 272 -14.33 -6.70 2.30
CA PHE A 272 -12.88 -6.69 2.45
C PHE A 272 -12.16 -7.44 1.32
N ILE A 273 -12.92 -8.19 0.53
CA ILE A 273 -12.44 -8.85 -0.69
C ILE A 273 -13.28 -8.41 -1.89
N GLU A 274 -12.67 -8.41 -3.06
CA GLU A 274 -13.31 -8.04 -4.31
C GLU A 274 -13.57 -9.29 -5.14
N ILE A 275 -14.85 -9.53 -5.47
CA ILE A 275 -15.22 -10.55 -6.45
C ILE A 275 -15.18 -9.89 -7.82
N ILE A 276 -14.38 -10.47 -8.72
CA ILE A 276 -14.31 -10.00 -10.10
C ILE A 276 -15.57 -10.45 -10.81
N GLU A 277 -16.35 -9.49 -11.30
CA GLU A 277 -17.56 -9.77 -12.05
C GLU A 277 -17.29 -9.91 -13.55
N ASN A 278 -18.18 -10.62 -14.24
CA ASN A 278 -18.11 -10.75 -15.68
C ASN A 278 -18.57 -9.44 -16.35
N THR A 279 -17.62 -8.69 -16.93
CA THR A 279 -17.93 -7.46 -17.67
C THR A 279 -18.51 -7.80 -19.05
N PRO A 280 -19.54 -7.13 -19.56
CA PRO A 280 -19.95 -7.32 -20.96
C PRO A 280 -18.81 -7.01 -21.94
N PRO A 281 -18.69 -7.74 -23.06
CA PRO A 281 -17.66 -7.47 -24.06
C PRO A 281 -17.87 -6.09 -24.69
N ALA A 282 -16.77 -5.39 -24.96
CA ALA A 282 -16.80 -4.16 -25.74
C ALA A 282 -17.33 -4.41 -27.17
N ASN A 283 -17.83 -3.37 -27.82
CA ASN A 283 -18.35 -3.48 -29.19
C ASN A 283 -17.23 -3.70 -30.21
N GLU A 284 -16.14 -2.93 -30.09
CA GLU A 284 -14.97 -2.93 -30.96
C GLU A 284 -13.71 -2.66 -30.12
N ILE A 285 -12.54 -2.88 -30.72
CA ILE A 285 -11.23 -2.61 -30.10
C ILE A 285 -10.50 -1.63 -31.02
N ASP A 286 -10.10 -0.48 -30.49
CA ASP A 286 -9.39 0.52 -31.26
C ASP A 286 -7.89 0.57 -30.93
N ALA A 287 -7.12 1.22 -31.83
CA ALA A 287 -5.69 1.43 -31.64
C ALA A 287 -5.39 2.19 -30.34
N ASP A 288 -6.25 3.13 -29.95
CA ASP A 288 -6.05 3.92 -28.73
C ASP A 288 -6.29 3.09 -27.46
N ASP A 289 -7.09 2.02 -27.50
CA ASP A 289 -7.24 1.09 -26.37
C ASP A 289 -5.94 0.29 -26.13
N PHE A 290 -5.32 -0.20 -27.22
CA PHE A 290 -4.02 -0.85 -27.16
C PHE A 290 -2.95 0.12 -26.65
N VAL A 291 -2.90 1.34 -27.19
CA VAL A 291 -1.93 2.37 -26.76
C VAL A 291 -2.15 2.77 -25.29
N ARG A 292 -3.41 2.93 -24.85
CA ARG A 292 -3.76 3.22 -23.45
C ARG A 292 -3.26 2.13 -22.53
N LEU A 293 -3.44 0.85 -22.86
CA LEU A 293 -2.89 -0.28 -22.12
C LEU A 293 -1.36 -0.21 -22.02
N ILE A 294 -0.66 0.11 -23.12
CA ILE A 294 0.81 0.20 -23.14
C ILE A 294 1.32 1.38 -22.29
N ILE A 295 0.67 2.53 -22.34
CA ILE A 295 1.04 3.75 -21.62
C ILE A 295 0.76 3.61 -20.12
N THR A 296 -0.46 3.21 -19.77
CA THR A 296 -0.95 3.21 -18.37
C THR A 296 -0.66 1.90 -17.65
N GLY A 297 -0.56 0.79 -18.40
CA GLY A 297 -0.48 -0.56 -17.85
C GLY A 297 -1.81 -1.09 -17.30
N ARG A 298 -2.91 -0.35 -17.46
CA ARG A 298 -4.22 -0.70 -16.94
C ARG A 298 -5.00 -1.54 -17.95
N PHE A 299 -5.47 -2.68 -17.46
CA PHE A 299 -6.20 -3.66 -18.24
C PHE A 299 -7.71 -3.47 -18.08
N GLU A 300 -8.44 -3.61 -19.19
CA GLU A 300 -9.89 -3.50 -19.23
C GLU A 300 -10.50 -4.80 -19.75
N SER A 301 -11.24 -5.48 -18.87
CA SER A 301 -11.82 -6.80 -19.13
C SER A 301 -12.76 -6.82 -20.33
N ALA A 302 -13.50 -5.74 -20.59
CA ALA A 302 -14.44 -5.65 -21.72
C ALA A 302 -13.76 -5.85 -23.09
N PHE A 303 -12.60 -5.23 -23.31
CA PHE A 303 -11.85 -5.37 -24.57
C PHE A 303 -11.21 -6.75 -24.70
N TYR A 304 -10.68 -7.31 -23.60
CA TYR A 304 -10.14 -8.67 -23.64
C TYR A 304 -11.22 -9.72 -23.89
N GLN A 305 -12.42 -9.55 -23.34
CA GLN A 305 -13.55 -10.42 -23.66
C GLN A 305 -13.94 -10.34 -25.13
N ARG A 306 -13.97 -9.12 -25.69
CA ARG A 306 -14.20 -8.96 -27.13
C ARG A 306 -13.16 -9.72 -27.96
N GLN A 307 -11.88 -9.59 -27.61
CA GLN A 307 -10.79 -10.34 -28.22
C GLN A 307 -10.98 -11.86 -28.14
N LEU A 308 -11.45 -12.39 -26.99
CA LEU A 308 -11.70 -13.83 -26.81
C LEU A 308 -12.86 -14.33 -27.69
N ILE A 309 -13.89 -13.51 -27.91
CA ILE A 309 -15.07 -13.86 -28.72
C ILE A 309 -14.73 -13.91 -30.21
N GLU A 310 -13.99 -12.92 -30.72
CA GLU A 310 -13.63 -12.86 -32.14
C GLU A 310 -12.58 -13.91 -32.54
N GLY A 311 -11.78 -14.37 -31.58
CA GLY A 311 -10.75 -15.40 -31.77
C GLY A 311 -9.45 -14.85 -32.36
N SER A 312 -8.32 -15.47 -32.01
CA SER A 312 -6.97 -14.99 -32.35
C SER A 312 -6.60 -15.02 -33.83
N MET A 313 -7.37 -15.70 -34.68
CA MET A 313 -7.04 -15.84 -36.12
C MET A 313 -7.72 -14.81 -37.01
N ASN A 314 -8.82 -14.17 -36.56
CA ASN A 314 -9.60 -13.20 -37.34
C ASN A 314 -10.03 -11.95 -36.54
N GLY A 315 -9.78 -11.90 -35.23
CA GLY A 315 -10.21 -10.84 -34.32
C GLY A 315 -9.12 -9.82 -33.98
N GLU A 316 -9.55 -8.66 -33.48
CA GLU A 316 -8.65 -7.58 -33.10
C GLU A 316 -7.99 -7.87 -31.74
N LEU A 317 -6.67 -7.65 -31.64
CA LEU A 317 -5.91 -7.93 -30.42
C LEU A 317 -5.80 -6.67 -29.56
N TYR A 318 -6.49 -6.69 -28.42
CA TYR A 318 -6.35 -5.68 -27.35
C TYR A 318 -5.07 -5.91 -26.52
N SER A 319 -4.74 -7.17 -26.24
CA SER A 319 -3.55 -7.54 -25.47
C SER A 319 -2.96 -8.87 -25.94
N ILE A 320 -1.66 -9.08 -25.73
CA ILE A 320 -1.00 -10.34 -26.07
C ILE A 320 -1.37 -11.40 -25.02
N ARG A 321 -2.12 -12.43 -25.44
CA ARG A 321 -2.55 -13.54 -24.57
C ARG A 321 -1.34 -14.39 -24.21
N ARG A 322 -1.31 -14.96 -22.99
CA ARG A 322 -0.25 -15.87 -22.52
C ARG A 322 -0.70 -17.33 -22.51
N PRO A 323 -0.97 -17.96 -23.68
CA PRO A 323 -1.72 -19.23 -23.76
C PRO A 323 -1.11 -20.35 -22.93
N LYS A 324 0.22 -20.54 -23.00
CA LYS A 324 0.91 -21.58 -22.23
C LYS A 324 0.70 -21.44 -20.72
N ALA A 325 0.82 -20.22 -20.20
CA ALA A 325 0.68 -19.94 -18.78
C ALA A 325 -0.79 -20.06 -18.33
N ILE A 326 -1.73 -19.51 -19.10
CA ILE A 326 -3.15 -19.56 -18.78
C ILE A 326 -3.68 -21.00 -18.84
N ASP A 327 -3.38 -21.73 -19.92
CA ASP A 327 -3.85 -23.11 -20.10
C ASP A 327 -3.32 -24.04 -19.02
N THR A 328 -2.10 -23.80 -18.51
CA THR A 328 -1.53 -24.56 -17.38
C THR A 328 -2.40 -24.46 -16.13
N ILE A 329 -3.06 -23.32 -15.91
CA ILE A 329 -3.88 -23.05 -14.72
C ILE A 329 -5.34 -23.45 -14.98
N VAL A 330 -5.92 -22.96 -16.08
CA VAL A 330 -7.35 -23.08 -16.40
C VAL A 330 -7.70 -24.52 -16.79
N LYS A 331 -6.85 -25.20 -17.58
CA LYS A 331 -7.11 -26.56 -18.09
C LYS A 331 -6.51 -27.64 -17.18
N ARG A 332 -6.13 -27.30 -15.94
CA ARG A 332 -5.56 -28.27 -14.99
C ARG A 332 -6.54 -29.42 -14.70
N PRO A 333 -6.06 -30.64 -14.43
CA PRO A 333 -6.92 -31.68 -13.88
C PRO A 333 -7.32 -31.30 -12.44
N LYS A 334 -8.54 -31.68 -12.01
CA LYS A 334 -9.02 -31.44 -10.64
C LYS A 334 -8.12 -32.06 -9.57
N SER A 335 -7.47 -33.19 -9.88
CA SER A 335 -6.47 -33.86 -9.03
C SER A 335 -5.05 -33.29 -9.15
N GLY A 336 -4.84 -32.28 -10.00
CA GLY A 336 -3.55 -31.65 -10.23
C GLY A 336 -3.21 -30.58 -9.20
N VAL A 337 -2.05 -29.94 -9.39
CA VAL A 337 -1.61 -28.80 -8.59
C VAL A 337 -2.64 -27.68 -8.69
N ASN A 338 -3.00 -27.08 -7.56
CA ASN A 338 -3.96 -25.98 -7.46
C ASN A 338 -3.35 -24.73 -6.81
N ARG A 339 -2.03 -24.68 -6.70
CA ARG A 339 -1.26 -23.56 -6.13
C ARG A 339 -0.23 -23.11 -7.15
N PHE A 340 -0.36 -21.89 -7.65
CA PHE A 340 0.46 -21.39 -8.76
C PHE A 340 1.22 -20.12 -8.36
N MET A 341 2.55 -20.16 -8.47
CA MET A 341 3.42 -19.03 -8.22
C MET A 341 3.86 -18.40 -9.53
N ILE A 342 3.44 -17.16 -9.78
CA ILE A 342 3.78 -16.43 -10.99
C ILE A 342 4.99 -15.54 -10.69
N THR A 343 6.07 -15.73 -11.44
CA THR A 343 7.29 -14.94 -11.32
C THR A 343 7.57 -14.18 -12.60
N SER A 344 7.97 -12.92 -12.48
CA SER A 344 8.56 -12.17 -13.58
C SER A 344 9.29 -10.93 -13.07
N ASP A 345 10.19 -10.41 -13.88
CA ASP A 345 10.76 -9.09 -13.73
C ASP A 345 9.71 -8.01 -13.99
N LEU A 346 9.94 -6.83 -13.43
CA LEU A 346 9.02 -5.71 -13.51
C LEU A 346 8.87 -5.22 -14.95
N GLY A 347 7.62 -5.02 -15.40
CA GLY A 347 7.30 -4.61 -16.77
C GLY A 347 6.99 -5.75 -17.74
N ASN A 348 7.12 -7.02 -17.33
CA ASN A 348 6.77 -8.15 -18.21
C ASN A 348 5.27 -8.52 -18.21
N GLY A 349 4.42 -7.69 -17.59
CA GLY A 349 2.95 -7.82 -17.68
C GLY A 349 2.30 -8.77 -16.67
N LYS A 350 2.84 -8.92 -15.45
CA LYS A 350 2.22 -9.75 -14.39
C LYS A 350 0.79 -9.31 -14.07
N SER A 351 0.59 -8.03 -13.76
CA SER A 351 -0.74 -7.52 -13.41
C SER A 351 -1.74 -7.68 -14.56
N VAL A 352 -1.30 -7.42 -15.80
CA VAL A 352 -2.10 -7.72 -17.02
C VAL A 352 -2.43 -9.20 -17.13
N PHE A 353 -1.47 -10.09 -16.88
CA PHE A 353 -1.68 -11.54 -16.92
C PHE A 353 -2.70 -12.02 -15.86
N ILE A 354 -2.65 -11.49 -14.64
CA ILE A 354 -3.62 -11.85 -13.59
C ILE A 354 -5.03 -11.49 -14.03
N GLN A 355 -5.22 -10.30 -14.61
CA GLN A 355 -6.52 -9.84 -15.08
C GLN A 355 -7.01 -10.68 -16.29
N GLN A 356 -6.14 -10.98 -17.26
CA GLN A 356 -6.43 -11.94 -18.34
C GLN A 356 -6.87 -13.31 -17.78
N LEU A 357 -6.13 -13.83 -16.81
CA LEU A 357 -6.43 -15.10 -16.15
C LEU A 357 -7.76 -15.04 -15.42
N GLY A 358 -8.09 -13.94 -14.75
CA GLY A 358 -9.38 -13.73 -14.10
C GLY A 358 -10.55 -13.86 -15.08
N VAL A 359 -10.48 -13.19 -16.23
CA VAL A 359 -11.51 -13.28 -17.29
C VAL A 359 -11.69 -14.71 -17.80
N GLU A 360 -10.59 -15.43 -18.04
CA GLU A 360 -10.66 -16.81 -18.54
C GLU A 360 -11.13 -17.82 -17.47
N LEU A 361 -10.83 -17.58 -16.19
CA LEU A 361 -11.34 -18.37 -15.07
C LEU A 361 -12.84 -18.18 -14.86
N LEU A 362 -13.33 -16.94 -14.95
CA LEU A 362 -14.78 -16.64 -14.95
C LEU A 362 -15.49 -17.40 -16.07
N SER A 363 -14.93 -17.36 -17.28
CA SER A 363 -15.44 -18.10 -18.44
C SER A 363 -15.42 -19.62 -18.25
N SER A 364 -14.55 -20.12 -17.35
CA SER A 364 -14.41 -21.53 -16.99
C SER A 364 -15.26 -21.94 -15.77
N GLY A 365 -16.11 -21.03 -15.27
CA GLY A 365 -17.05 -21.29 -14.19
C GLY A 365 -16.49 -21.14 -12.78
N TYR A 366 -15.33 -20.47 -12.60
CA TYR A 366 -14.83 -20.11 -11.27
C TYR A 366 -15.48 -18.84 -10.76
N THR A 367 -15.73 -18.76 -9.46
CA THR A 367 -15.83 -17.48 -8.77
C THR A 367 -14.42 -16.93 -8.60
N VAL A 368 -14.14 -15.75 -9.14
CA VAL A 368 -12.79 -15.16 -9.10
C VAL A 368 -12.73 -14.06 -8.05
N VAL A 369 -11.73 -14.12 -7.19
CA VAL A 369 -11.58 -13.26 -6.02
C VAL A 369 -10.20 -12.61 -6.08
N GLU A 370 -10.17 -11.28 -6.10
CA GLU A 370 -8.94 -10.50 -5.95
C GLU A 370 -8.69 -10.23 -4.46
N VAL A 371 -7.53 -10.67 -3.97
CA VAL A 371 -7.15 -10.54 -2.56
C VAL A 371 -6.15 -9.39 -2.42
N SER A 372 -6.69 -8.21 -2.15
CA SER A 372 -5.94 -6.95 -2.00
C SER A 372 -5.93 -6.42 -0.55
N SER A 373 -6.58 -7.11 0.38
CA SER A 373 -6.63 -6.73 1.80
C SER A 373 -5.79 -7.67 2.68
N GLY A 374 -5.04 -7.08 3.62
CA GLY A 374 -4.33 -7.80 4.69
C GLY A 374 -5.06 -7.76 6.03
N LEU A 375 -6.27 -7.19 6.07
CA LEU A 375 -7.05 -7.05 7.30
C LEU A 375 -7.56 -8.41 7.78
N GLN A 376 -7.54 -8.65 9.09
CA GLN A 376 -8.05 -9.91 9.66
C GLN A 376 -9.54 -10.09 9.41
N GLU A 377 -10.32 -9.01 9.28
CA GLU A 377 -11.75 -9.08 8.98
C GLU A 377 -12.03 -9.70 7.61
N ALA A 378 -11.08 -9.64 6.67
CA ALA A 378 -11.19 -10.34 5.39
C ALA A 378 -11.26 -11.86 5.57
N PHE A 379 -10.75 -12.41 6.69
CA PHE A 379 -10.68 -13.85 6.89
C PHE A 379 -12.06 -14.48 7.08
N GLY A 380 -13.01 -13.78 7.71
CA GLY A 380 -14.39 -14.25 7.79
C GLY A 380 -15.07 -14.34 6.42
N GLU A 381 -14.74 -13.42 5.51
CA GLU A 381 -15.22 -13.44 4.13
C GLU A 381 -14.56 -14.56 3.31
N LEU A 382 -13.26 -14.76 3.50
CA LEU A 382 -12.51 -15.84 2.86
C LEU A 382 -12.96 -17.22 3.35
N ASP A 383 -13.28 -17.39 4.63
CA ASP A 383 -13.80 -18.65 5.18
C ASP A 383 -15.14 -19.05 4.55
N ARG A 384 -16.03 -18.09 4.33
CA ARG A 384 -17.30 -18.33 3.61
C ARG A 384 -17.05 -18.88 2.20
N LEU A 385 -16.17 -18.22 1.44
CA LEU A 385 -15.81 -18.67 0.09
C LEU A 385 -15.12 -20.04 0.08
N LEU A 386 -14.20 -20.28 1.01
CA LEU A 386 -13.49 -21.55 1.15
C LEU A 386 -14.47 -22.70 1.45
N ALA A 387 -15.53 -22.41 2.20
CA ALA A 387 -16.58 -23.35 2.59
C ALA A 387 -17.73 -23.48 1.55
N SER A 388 -17.79 -22.62 0.53
CA SER A 388 -18.90 -22.55 -0.43
C SER A 388 -19.17 -23.84 -1.23
N GLY A 389 -18.18 -24.72 -1.34
CA GLY A 389 -18.25 -25.92 -2.17
C GLY A 389 -18.23 -25.65 -3.68
N GLN A 390 -18.08 -24.39 -4.09
CA GLN A 390 -17.92 -23.97 -5.49
C GLN A 390 -16.43 -23.82 -5.86
N PRO A 391 -16.07 -23.92 -7.15
CA PRO A 391 -14.72 -23.63 -7.60
C PRO A 391 -14.41 -22.13 -7.45
N VAL A 392 -13.49 -21.79 -6.55
CA VAL A 392 -13.05 -20.41 -6.31
C VAL A 392 -11.60 -20.23 -6.76
N ALA A 393 -11.30 -19.13 -7.44
CA ALA A 393 -9.95 -18.75 -7.80
C ALA A 393 -9.52 -17.50 -7.03
N TYR A 394 -8.50 -17.64 -6.18
CA TYR A 394 -7.94 -16.55 -5.40
C TYR A 394 -6.71 -15.98 -6.13
N LEU A 395 -6.80 -14.72 -6.56
CA LEU A 395 -5.74 -14.01 -7.27
C LEU A 395 -5.05 -13.01 -6.32
N ILE A 396 -3.72 -13.09 -6.23
CA ILE A 396 -2.91 -12.27 -5.32
C ILE A 396 -1.71 -11.68 -6.09
N ASP A 397 -1.77 -10.39 -6.47
CA ASP A 397 -0.70 -9.75 -7.28
C ASP A 397 0.62 -9.53 -6.49
N ASP A 398 0.53 -9.32 -5.17
CA ASP A 398 1.72 -9.20 -4.32
C ASP A 398 1.62 -10.11 -3.09
N VAL A 399 2.14 -11.33 -3.23
CA VAL A 399 2.13 -12.31 -2.14
C VAL A 399 2.98 -11.91 -0.95
N ILE A 400 3.96 -11.02 -1.12
CA ILE A 400 4.78 -10.55 0.00
C ILE A 400 3.94 -9.59 0.85
N ARG A 401 3.23 -8.66 0.19
CA ARG A 401 2.32 -7.71 0.85
C ARG A 401 1.13 -8.42 1.51
N HIS A 402 0.53 -9.40 0.83
CA HIS A 402 -0.66 -10.12 1.28
C HIS A 402 -0.33 -11.52 1.81
N ARG A 403 0.88 -11.71 2.34
CA ARG A 403 1.40 -13.01 2.78
C ARG A 403 0.47 -13.71 3.76
N ILE A 404 -0.07 -12.98 4.74
CA ILE A 404 -0.92 -13.58 5.78
C ILE A 404 -2.21 -14.13 5.16
N ALA A 405 -2.85 -13.39 4.27
CA ALA A 405 -4.05 -13.83 3.55
C ALA A 405 -3.74 -15.03 2.63
N ALA A 406 -2.62 -14.98 1.88
CA ALA A 406 -2.19 -16.07 1.03
C ALA A 406 -1.95 -17.38 1.81
N GLU A 407 -1.24 -17.30 2.94
CA GLU A 407 -1.02 -18.43 3.84
C GLU A 407 -2.32 -18.97 4.44
N TYR A 408 -3.24 -18.07 4.80
CA TYR A 408 -4.55 -18.43 5.36
C TYR A 408 -5.40 -19.23 4.38
N ILE A 409 -5.50 -18.74 3.14
CA ILE A 409 -6.21 -19.38 2.03
C ILE A 409 -5.54 -20.71 1.66
N GLY A 410 -4.22 -20.67 1.40
CA GLY A 410 -3.48 -21.83 0.91
C GLY A 410 -3.62 -23.07 1.80
N LYS A 411 -3.53 -22.90 3.13
CA LYS A 411 -3.64 -24.00 4.10
C LYS A 411 -5.01 -24.66 4.13
N ARG A 412 -6.05 -23.97 3.67
CA ARG A 412 -7.47 -24.40 3.70
C ARG A 412 -8.03 -24.66 2.31
N LEU A 413 -7.21 -24.51 1.27
CA LEU A 413 -7.64 -24.59 -0.12
C LEU A 413 -8.12 -26.00 -0.46
N ASN A 414 -9.38 -26.11 -0.89
CA ASN A 414 -9.97 -27.35 -1.37
C ASN A 414 -9.45 -27.72 -2.78
N ALA A 415 -9.69 -28.95 -3.24
CA ALA A 415 -9.13 -29.44 -4.51
C ALA A 415 -9.70 -28.78 -5.78
N ILE A 416 -10.94 -28.26 -5.71
CA ILE A 416 -11.61 -27.64 -6.87
C ILE A 416 -11.22 -26.16 -7.02
N SER A 417 -10.86 -25.49 -5.93
CA SER A 417 -10.38 -24.12 -5.90
C SER A 417 -8.90 -24.01 -6.23
N ILE A 418 -8.48 -22.82 -6.67
CA ILE A 418 -7.07 -22.50 -6.98
C ILE A 418 -6.63 -21.23 -6.26
N ILE A 419 -5.34 -21.14 -5.97
CA ILE A 419 -4.68 -19.91 -5.55
C ILE A 419 -3.54 -19.57 -6.50
N VAL A 420 -3.50 -18.33 -6.96
CA VAL A 420 -2.48 -17.79 -7.86
C VAL A 420 -1.83 -16.62 -7.15
N CYS A 421 -0.55 -16.77 -6.82
CA CYS A 421 0.21 -15.75 -6.13
C CYS A 421 1.35 -15.24 -7.02
N CYS A 422 1.47 -13.93 -7.11
CA CYS A 422 2.51 -13.28 -7.89
C CYS A 422 3.64 -12.79 -6.99
N MET A 423 4.86 -12.94 -7.51
CA MET A 423 6.10 -12.56 -6.85
C MET A 423 6.90 -11.56 -7.67
N ARG A 424 7.66 -10.72 -6.97
CA ARG A 424 8.55 -9.72 -7.56
C ARG A 424 9.87 -10.38 -7.96
N GLY A 425 10.12 -10.45 -9.27
CA GLY A 425 11.35 -11.06 -9.80
C GLY A 425 11.47 -12.53 -9.42
N ASP A 426 12.69 -13.04 -9.47
CA ASP A 426 13.01 -14.38 -8.98
C ASP A 426 13.21 -14.34 -7.46
N PRO A 427 12.33 -14.98 -6.68
CA PRO A 427 12.45 -15.02 -5.23
C PRO A 427 13.67 -15.80 -4.75
N GLY A 428 14.36 -16.54 -5.62
CA GLY A 428 15.37 -17.50 -5.21
C GLY A 428 14.76 -18.75 -4.62
N GLU A 429 15.52 -19.84 -4.63
CA GLU A 429 14.99 -21.17 -4.34
C GLU A 429 14.53 -21.33 -2.89
N VAL A 430 15.25 -20.72 -1.94
CA VAL A 430 14.91 -20.82 -0.50
C VAL A 430 13.60 -20.11 -0.21
N ALA A 431 13.47 -18.83 -0.60
CA ALA A 431 12.27 -18.05 -0.31
C ALA A 431 11.04 -18.63 -1.04
N TYR A 432 11.24 -19.16 -2.26
CA TYR A 432 10.21 -19.89 -2.98
C TYR A 432 9.73 -21.13 -2.19
N ARG A 433 10.66 -21.97 -1.74
CA ARG A 433 10.32 -23.18 -0.96
C ARG A 433 9.64 -22.82 0.35
N GLU A 434 10.14 -21.82 1.07
CA GLU A 434 9.53 -21.36 2.32
C GLU A 434 8.09 -20.92 2.09
N LEU A 435 7.85 -20.09 1.07
CA LEU A 435 6.51 -19.65 0.73
C LEU A 435 5.59 -20.84 0.37
N CYS A 436 6.06 -21.76 -0.47
CA CYS A 436 5.29 -22.95 -0.83
C CYS A 436 4.93 -23.81 0.38
N ASN A 437 5.89 -24.03 1.28
CA ASN A 437 5.66 -24.76 2.53
C ASN A 437 4.59 -24.09 3.39
N ARG A 438 4.58 -22.76 3.45
CA ARG A 438 3.59 -22.01 4.23
C ARG A 438 2.21 -21.98 3.58
N LEU A 439 2.12 -21.97 2.25
CA LEU A 439 0.87 -22.14 1.52
C LEU A 439 0.29 -23.55 1.70
N GLY A 440 1.13 -24.54 2.01
CA GLY A 440 0.76 -25.91 2.33
C GLY A 440 0.30 -26.69 1.10
N GLY A 441 1.07 -27.71 0.68
CA GLY A 441 0.77 -28.51 -0.52
C GLY A 441 1.77 -28.25 -1.65
N ALA A 442 1.63 -28.99 -2.75
CA ALA A 442 2.50 -28.81 -3.92
C ALA A 442 2.14 -27.53 -4.67
N SER A 443 3.15 -26.77 -5.06
CA SER A 443 3.03 -25.53 -5.84
C SER A 443 3.76 -25.67 -7.17
N GLN A 444 3.27 -24.98 -8.19
CA GLN A 444 3.90 -24.91 -9.50
C GLN A 444 4.32 -23.48 -9.81
N GLN A 445 5.57 -23.28 -10.22
CA GLN A 445 6.08 -21.99 -10.67
C GLN A 445 5.82 -21.78 -12.16
N ILE A 446 5.40 -20.56 -12.54
CA ILE A 446 5.24 -20.13 -13.93
C ILE A 446 6.03 -18.83 -14.11
N ASP A 447 7.03 -18.86 -15.00
CA ASP A 447 7.83 -17.69 -15.36
C ASP A 447 7.23 -16.98 -16.59
N LEU A 448 6.93 -15.70 -16.47
CA LEU A 448 6.38 -14.86 -17.55
C LEU A 448 7.41 -13.99 -18.26
N ASN A 449 8.70 -14.07 -17.88
CA ASN A 449 9.74 -13.22 -18.44
C ASN A 449 9.91 -13.36 -19.95
N LYS A 450 9.89 -14.59 -20.45
CA LYS A 450 10.12 -14.88 -21.87
C LYS A 450 8.83 -15.15 -22.61
N LEU A 451 8.74 -14.54 -23.79
CA LEU A 451 7.69 -14.78 -24.76
C LEU A 451 8.01 -16.03 -25.59
N THR A 452 6.98 -16.80 -25.90
CA THR A 452 7.00 -17.89 -26.86
C THR A 452 6.99 -17.34 -28.29
N ILE A 453 7.30 -18.18 -29.27
CA ILE A 453 7.29 -17.79 -30.69
C ILE A 453 5.88 -17.32 -31.11
N GLU A 454 4.84 -18.04 -30.68
CA GLU A 454 3.45 -17.65 -30.93
C GLU A 454 3.11 -16.26 -30.35
N GLU A 455 3.56 -15.97 -29.13
CA GLU A 455 3.37 -14.66 -28.50
C GLU A 455 4.16 -13.55 -29.22
N ILE A 456 5.32 -13.87 -29.80
CA ILE A 456 6.12 -12.93 -30.60
C ILE A 456 5.45 -12.64 -31.94
N ASP A 457 4.87 -13.64 -32.60
CA ASP A 457 4.13 -13.46 -33.84
C ASP A 457 2.85 -12.62 -33.62
N GLN A 458 2.18 -12.80 -32.48
CA GLN A 458 1.05 -11.94 -32.07
C GLN A 458 1.49 -10.50 -31.83
N TRP A 459 2.66 -10.28 -31.24
CA TRP A 459 3.25 -8.93 -31.11
C TRP A 459 3.50 -8.31 -32.48
N ASP A 460 4.17 -9.02 -33.40
CA ASP A 460 4.44 -8.50 -34.75
C ASP A 460 3.14 -8.10 -35.47
N SER A 461 2.15 -8.99 -35.43
CA SER A 461 0.84 -8.78 -36.06
C SER A 461 0.08 -7.60 -35.45
N SER A 462 0.13 -7.44 -34.12
CA SER A 462 -0.53 -6.33 -33.42
C SER A 462 0.13 -4.99 -33.76
N LEU A 463 1.46 -4.95 -33.76
CA LEU A 463 2.22 -3.74 -34.09
C LEU A 463 2.03 -3.33 -35.56
N GLU A 464 1.92 -4.30 -36.47
CA GLU A 464 1.59 -4.07 -37.87
C GLU A 464 0.17 -3.51 -38.01
N ARG A 465 -0.83 -4.18 -37.42
CA ARG A 465 -2.25 -3.80 -37.50
C ARG A 465 -2.51 -2.39 -36.99
N TRP A 466 -1.89 -2.02 -35.85
CA TRP A 466 -2.08 -0.72 -35.22
C TRP A 466 -1.13 0.37 -35.72
N GLY A 467 -0.26 0.05 -36.69
CA GLY A 467 0.66 1.02 -37.29
C GLY A 467 1.81 1.46 -36.36
N LEU A 468 2.16 0.63 -35.37
CA LEU A 468 3.18 0.92 -34.36
C LEU A 468 4.59 0.49 -34.77
N TRP A 469 4.73 -0.20 -35.91
CA TRP A 469 6.05 -0.45 -36.51
C TRP A 469 6.67 0.81 -37.13
N GLU A 470 5.84 1.78 -37.55
CA GLU A 470 6.30 3.00 -38.22
C GLU A 470 7.30 2.67 -39.34
N GLU A 471 8.47 3.32 -39.39
CA GLU A 471 9.51 3.06 -40.42
C GLU A 471 9.99 1.60 -40.44
N ARG A 472 9.91 0.88 -39.31
CA ARG A 472 10.33 -0.53 -39.24
C ARG A 472 9.38 -1.47 -39.98
N ILE A 473 8.21 -1.01 -40.43
CA ILE A 473 7.32 -1.83 -41.26
C ILE A 473 7.96 -2.20 -42.61
N ALA A 474 8.93 -1.40 -43.07
CA ALA A 474 9.71 -1.68 -44.27
C ALA A 474 10.63 -2.92 -44.12
N LEU A 475 10.88 -3.38 -42.89
CA LEU A 475 11.62 -4.61 -42.63
C LEU A 475 10.77 -5.83 -42.99
N SER A 476 11.46 -6.89 -43.44
CA SER A 476 10.82 -8.20 -43.64
C SER A 476 10.24 -8.71 -42.31
N HIS A 477 9.18 -9.54 -42.38
CA HIS A 477 8.64 -10.20 -41.19
C HIS A 477 9.74 -10.95 -40.42
N GLU A 478 10.67 -11.63 -41.10
CA GLU A 478 11.79 -12.31 -40.46
C GLU A 478 12.69 -11.34 -39.67
N ASP A 479 12.96 -10.14 -40.19
CA ASP A 479 13.80 -9.15 -39.51
C ASP A 479 13.06 -8.46 -38.35
N ARG A 480 11.75 -8.27 -38.46
CA ARG A 480 10.92 -7.79 -37.33
C ARG A 480 10.86 -8.81 -36.20
N ILE A 481 10.71 -10.09 -36.53
CA ILE A 481 10.80 -11.19 -35.54
C ILE A 481 12.21 -11.26 -34.94
N LYS A 482 13.29 -11.08 -35.73
CA LYS A 482 14.66 -10.97 -35.20
C LYS A 482 14.79 -9.81 -34.22
N PHE A 483 14.21 -8.64 -34.53
CA PHE A 483 14.21 -7.50 -33.63
C PHE A 483 13.51 -7.82 -32.29
N LEU A 484 12.30 -8.40 -32.34
CA LEU A 484 11.56 -8.78 -31.13
C LEU A 484 12.32 -9.85 -30.31
N THR A 485 12.97 -10.80 -30.97
CA THR A 485 13.64 -11.92 -30.30
C THR A 485 15.05 -11.61 -29.82
N LYS A 486 15.85 -10.85 -30.58
CA LYS A 486 17.26 -10.54 -30.30
C LYS A 486 17.41 -9.20 -29.58
N ASP A 487 16.92 -8.11 -30.16
CA ASP A 487 17.08 -6.77 -29.61
C ASP A 487 16.17 -6.56 -28.38
N CYS A 488 14.92 -7.04 -28.46
CA CYS A 488 14.00 -7.01 -27.33
C CYS A 488 14.09 -8.29 -26.46
N ALA A 489 15.02 -9.20 -26.76
CA ALA A 489 15.28 -10.41 -26.00
C ALA A 489 14.06 -11.31 -25.74
N SER A 490 12.99 -11.21 -26.54
CA SER A 490 11.69 -11.88 -26.31
C SER A 490 11.05 -11.52 -24.96
N GLU A 491 11.10 -10.26 -24.55
CA GLU A 491 10.55 -9.77 -23.28
C GLU A 491 9.57 -8.61 -23.51
N ASN A 492 8.36 -8.70 -22.94
CA ASN A 492 7.35 -7.63 -22.98
C ASN A 492 7.94 -6.28 -22.58
N ARG A 493 8.72 -6.24 -21.50
CA ARG A 493 9.39 -5.02 -21.01
C ARG A 493 10.22 -4.35 -22.10
N SER A 494 11.03 -5.11 -22.81
CA SER A 494 11.98 -4.59 -23.78
C SER A 494 11.27 -4.12 -25.05
N ILE A 495 10.22 -4.83 -25.47
CA ILE A 495 9.35 -4.42 -26.59
C ILE A 495 8.68 -3.08 -26.24
N ILE A 496 8.05 -2.97 -25.07
CA ILE A 496 7.40 -1.73 -24.62
C ILE A 496 8.40 -0.56 -24.56
N LEU A 497 9.60 -0.78 -24.02
CA LEU A 497 10.65 0.25 -24.00
C LEU A 497 11.11 0.68 -25.40
N ALA A 498 11.07 -0.22 -26.39
CA ALA A 498 11.36 0.12 -27.77
C ALA A 498 10.25 0.97 -28.40
N LEU A 499 8.98 0.76 -28.02
CA LEU A 499 7.84 1.55 -28.45
C LEU A 499 7.85 2.97 -27.85
N PHE A 500 8.31 3.15 -26.62
CA PHE A 500 8.44 4.50 -26.03
C PHE A 500 9.44 5.42 -26.75
N ARG A 501 10.24 4.86 -27.65
CA ARG A 501 11.22 5.59 -28.47
C ARG A 501 10.72 5.87 -29.90
N SER A 502 9.55 5.35 -30.30
CA SER A 502 8.95 5.58 -31.62
C SER A 502 7.96 6.76 -31.60
N SER A 503 7.66 7.35 -32.75
CA SER A 503 7.02 8.68 -32.83
C SER A 503 5.64 8.77 -32.16
N ARG A 504 4.62 7.97 -32.53
CA ARG A 504 3.25 8.18 -32.02
C ARG A 504 3.15 8.01 -30.50
N ILE A 505 3.80 6.98 -29.94
CA ILE A 505 3.82 6.76 -28.49
C ILE A 505 4.74 7.78 -27.81
N ALA A 506 5.90 8.12 -28.40
CA ALA A 506 6.77 9.14 -27.82
C ALA A 506 6.13 10.54 -27.82
N GLU A 507 5.29 10.87 -28.79
CA GLU A 507 4.50 12.11 -28.85
C GLU A 507 3.52 12.18 -27.68
N LYS A 508 2.71 11.11 -27.45
CA LYS A 508 1.84 11.04 -26.27
C LYS A 508 2.62 11.15 -24.97
N ILE A 509 3.79 10.51 -24.87
CA ILE A 509 4.68 10.65 -23.70
C ILE A 509 5.15 12.09 -23.53
N ASN A 510 5.50 12.80 -24.61
CA ASN A 510 5.91 14.20 -24.56
C ASN A 510 4.76 15.13 -24.14
N GLN A 511 3.52 14.84 -24.57
CA GLN A 511 2.33 15.57 -24.11
C GLN A 511 2.13 15.40 -22.60
N ILE A 512 2.22 14.16 -22.08
CA ILE A 512 2.17 13.87 -20.63
C ILE A 512 3.22 14.70 -19.90
N VAL A 513 4.48 14.60 -20.31
CA VAL A 513 5.59 15.30 -19.66
C VAL A 513 5.40 16.82 -19.71
N THR A 514 4.95 17.36 -20.84
CA THR A 514 4.75 18.80 -21.03
C THR A 514 3.62 19.33 -20.13
N PHE A 515 2.48 18.63 -20.10
CA PHE A 515 1.36 18.96 -19.22
C PHE A 515 1.81 19.09 -17.75
N PHE A 516 2.55 18.09 -17.26
CA PHE A 516 2.93 18.03 -15.85
C PHE A 516 4.10 18.93 -15.46
N LEU A 517 5.11 19.07 -16.33
CA LEU A 517 6.34 19.80 -16.01
C LEU A 517 6.32 21.27 -16.46
N LYS A 518 5.60 21.62 -17.53
CA LYS A 518 5.69 22.95 -18.16
C LYS A 518 4.45 23.81 -17.96
N ASP A 519 3.25 23.25 -18.14
CA ASP A 519 2.06 24.08 -18.34
C ASP A 519 1.19 24.25 -17.08
N GLY A 520 1.27 23.33 -16.10
CA GLY A 520 0.27 23.26 -15.01
C GLY A 520 0.74 23.48 -13.58
N GLY A 521 2.04 23.64 -13.30
CA GLY A 521 2.55 23.69 -11.92
C GLY A 521 2.38 22.35 -11.16
N TYR A 522 2.12 21.26 -11.88
CA TYR A 522 1.87 19.92 -11.32
C TYR A 522 3.13 19.08 -11.13
N GLN A 523 4.32 19.70 -11.14
CA GLN A 523 5.61 19.00 -11.04
C GLN A 523 5.70 18.11 -9.80
N ARG A 524 5.22 18.59 -8.64
CA ARG A 524 5.16 17.81 -7.39
C ARG A 524 4.22 16.62 -7.51
N THR A 525 3.04 16.84 -8.07
CA THR A 525 2.05 15.78 -8.33
C THR A 525 2.61 14.72 -9.28
N PHE A 526 3.29 15.14 -10.34
CA PHE A 526 3.88 14.22 -11.30
C PHE A 526 5.00 13.39 -10.67
N ALA A 527 5.88 14.03 -9.88
CA ALA A 527 6.87 13.31 -9.09
C ALA A 527 6.20 12.25 -8.18
N ALA A 528 5.08 12.58 -7.54
CA ALA A 528 4.32 11.64 -6.71
C ALA A 528 3.74 10.47 -7.51
N LEU A 529 3.13 10.75 -8.68
CA LEU A 529 2.59 9.73 -9.59
C LEU A 529 3.68 8.77 -10.07
N LEU A 530 4.83 9.29 -10.50
CA LEU A 530 5.95 8.48 -10.96
C LEU A 530 6.55 7.62 -9.84
N ILE A 531 6.71 8.19 -8.63
CA ILE A 531 7.16 7.43 -7.46
C ILE A 531 6.16 6.32 -7.13
N SER A 532 4.85 6.63 -7.16
CA SER A 532 3.78 5.66 -6.93
C SER A 532 3.80 4.51 -7.95
N ALA A 533 3.93 4.83 -9.24
CA ALA A 533 4.04 3.84 -10.31
C ALA A 533 5.31 2.97 -10.17
N LEU A 534 6.43 3.54 -9.73
CA LEU A 534 7.66 2.79 -9.47
C LEU A 534 7.58 1.90 -8.23
N CYS A 535 6.84 2.33 -7.21
CA CYS A 535 6.61 1.56 -5.99
C CYS A 535 5.40 0.61 -6.08
N GLN A 536 4.76 0.48 -7.26
CA GLN A 536 3.61 -0.39 -7.51
C GLN A 536 2.42 -0.04 -6.60
N GLN A 537 2.14 1.26 -6.43
CA GLN A 537 0.99 1.76 -5.68
C GLN A 537 0.93 1.25 -4.23
N HIS A 538 2.09 0.95 -3.65
CA HIS A 538 2.22 0.67 -2.23
C HIS A 538 1.74 1.83 -1.37
N VAL A 539 1.99 3.05 -1.84
CA VAL A 539 1.43 4.27 -1.26
C VAL A 539 0.19 4.62 -2.07
N SER A 540 -0.96 4.67 -1.39
CA SER A 540 -2.23 4.98 -2.04
C SER A 540 -2.25 6.43 -2.53
N TRP A 541 -2.99 6.69 -3.61
CA TRP A 541 -3.11 8.04 -4.17
C TRP A 541 -3.68 9.03 -3.16
N GLU A 542 -4.65 8.60 -2.37
CA GLU A 542 -5.29 9.38 -1.31
C GLU A 542 -4.26 9.83 -0.26
N SER A 543 -3.33 8.93 0.09
CA SER A 543 -2.22 9.26 0.99
C SER A 543 -1.29 10.31 0.36
N LEU A 544 -1.00 10.19 -0.95
CA LEU A 544 -0.17 11.16 -1.66
C LEU A 544 -0.81 12.53 -1.73
N VAL A 545 -2.12 12.59 -2.01
CA VAL A 545 -2.92 13.82 -2.02
C VAL A 545 -2.81 14.53 -0.68
N ALA A 546 -3.08 13.81 0.42
CA ALA A 546 -3.01 14.35 1.77
C ALA A 546 -1.58 14.80 2.16
N TRP A 547 -0.56 13.98 1.85
CA TRP A 547 0.81 14.25 2.30
C TRP A 547 1.51 15.37 1.54
N LEU A 548 1.08 15.62 0.30
CA LEU A 548 1.72 16.58 -0.61
C LEU A 548 0.85 17.79 -0.90
N ASP A 549 -0.36 17.87 -0.32
CA ASP A 549 -1.32 18.97 -0.51
C ASP A 549 -1.68 19.15 -1.99
N ILE A 550 -2.06 18.05 -2.65
CA ILE A 550 -2.41 18.06 -4.07
C ILE A 550 -3.86 18.52 -4.24
N ASP A 551 -4.08 19.57 -5.04
CA ASP A 551 -5.42 19.96 -5.46
C ASP A 551 -5.97 18.98 -6.50
N GLU A 552 -6.59 17.91 -5.99
CA GLU A 552 -7.12 16.82 -6.80
C GLU A 552 -8.25 17.29 -7.75
N ASN A 553 -9.09 18.21 -7.29
CA ASN A 553 -10.21 18.74 -8.08
C ASN A 553 -9.70 19.46 -9.31
N ARG A 554 -8.79 20.41 -9.09
CA ARG A 554 -8.22 21.19 -10.18
C ARG A 554 -7.46 20.30 -11.16
N LEU A 555 -6.64 19.39 -10.66
CA LEU A 555 -5.89 18.45 -11.49
C LEU A 555 -6.82 17.63 -12.39
N ARG A 556 -7.93 17.11 -11.84
CA ARG A 556 -8.89 16.30 -12.60
C ARG A 556 -9.62 17.11 -13.66
N VAL A 557 -9.95 18.39 -13.41
CA VAL A 557 -10.57 19.29 -14.40
C VAL A 557 -9.59 19.59 -15.52
N ASP A 558 -8.39 20.06 -15.18
CA ASP A 558 -7.36 20.44 -16.16
C ASP A 558 -6.97 19.25 -17.06
N LEU A 559 -6.91 18.05 -16.49
CA LEU A 559 -6.63 16.83 -17.23
C LEU A 559 -7.75 16.42 -18.20
N LYS A 560 -9.02 16.55 -17.77
CA LYS A 560 -10.19 16.29 -18.63
C LYS A 560 -10.30 17.29 -19.79
N GLU A 561 -9.83 18.52 -19.59
CA GLU A 561 -9.80 19.55 -20.63
C GLU A 561 -8.55 19.48 -21.53
N SER A 562 -7.58 18.63 -21.18
CA SER A 562 -6.33 18.45 -21.94
C SER A 562 -6.44 17.37 -23.03
N GLU A 563 -5.44 17.32 -23.90
CA GLU A 563 -5.26 16.23 -24.88
C GLU A 563 -5.07 14.85 -24.24
N LEU A 564 -4.85 14.78 -22.92
CA LEU A 564 -4.68 13.54 -22.18
C LEU A 564 -6.01 12.91 -21.72
N ALA A 565 -7.15 13.55 -22.00
CA ALA A 565 -8.49 13.10 -21.57
C ALA A 565 -8.76 11.61 -21.87
N GLU A 566 -8.26 11.09 -22.99
CA GLU A 566 -8.36 9.68 -23.40
C GLU A 566 -7.58 8.68 -22.53
N LEU A 567 -6.59 9.14 -21.76
CA LEU A 567 -5.84 8.30 -20.82
C LEU A 567 -6.55 8.19 -19.46
N PHE A 568 -7.63 8.95 -19.25
CA PHE A 568 -8.41 8.93 -18.03
C PHE A 568 -9.38 7.77 -18.03
N PHE A 569 -9.39 7.07 -16.92
CA PHE A 569 -10.43 6.11 -16.60
C PHE A 569 -11.43 6.76 -15.65
N ASP A 570 -12.70 6.44 -15.82
CA ASP A 570 -13.70 6.80 -14.84
C ASP A 570 -13.49 6.02 -13.52
N GLY A 571 -13.84 6.64 -12.39
CA GLY A 571 -13.75 6.05 -11.06
C GLY A 571 -12.52 6.46 -10.23
N ARG A 572 -12.19 5.64 -9.21
CA ARG A 572 -11.16 5.95 -8.18
C ARG A 572 -9.72 5.94 -8.71
N GLU A 573 -9.49 5.23 -9.81
CA GLU A 573 -8.17 5.01 -10.39
C GLU A 573 -7.83 5.96 -11.55
N TRP A 574 -8.56 7.06 -11.67
CA TRP A 574 -8.38 8.07 -12.73
C TRP A 574 -6.95 8.64 -12.79
N HIS A 575 -6.21 8.58 -11.67
CA HIS A 575 -4.83 9.06 -11.53
C HIS A 575 -3.78 8.12 -12.15
N ILE A 576 -4.14 6.90 -12.57
CA ILE A 576 -3.22 5.92 -13.18
C ILE A 576 -3.01 6.26 -14.66
N ILE A 577 -2.11 7.20 -14.91
CA ILE A 577 -1.77 7.67 -16.28
C ILE A 577 -0.40 7.19 -16.77
N THR A 578 0.38 6.51 -15.92
CA THR A 578 1.71 5.99 -16.30
C THR A 578 1.94 4.58 -15.76
N SER A 579 2.42 3.69 -16.63
CA SER A 579 2.90 2.37 -16.24
C SER A 579 4.25 2.45 -15.54
N THR A 580 4.62 1.40 -14.79
CA THR A 580 5.93 1.35 -14.13
C THR A 580 7.12 1.42 -15.10
N GLN A 581 6.96 0.96 -16.35
CA GLN A 581 8.02 1.10 -17.36
C GLN A 581 8.07 2.51 -17.91
N LEU A 582 6.91 3.12 -18.14
CA LEU A 582 6.84 4.50 -18.61
C LEU A 582 7.42 5.46 -17.57
N ALA A 583 7.09 5.26 -16.29
CA ALA A 583 7.64 6.08 -15.22
C ALA A 583 9.18 5.99 -15.16
N ASP A 584 9.75 4.78 -15.26
CA ASP A 584 11.20 4.57 -15.33
C ASP A 584 11.83 5.26 -16.54
N TYR A 585 11.18 5.19 -17.70
CA TYR A 585 11.63 5.84 -18.93
C TYR A 585 11.61 7.36 -18.82
N ILE A 586 10.52 7.95 -18.32
CA ILE A 586 10.36 9.40 -18.15
C ILE A 586 11.42 9.94 -17.18
N LEU A 587 11.61 9.31 -16.03
CA LEU A 587 12.60 9.74 -15.04
C LEU A 587 14.03 9.72 -15.58
N ARG A 588 14.36 8.74 -16.44
CA ARG A 588 15.69 8.62 -17.04
C ARG A 588 15.94 9.58 -18.19
N THR A 589 14.91 9.94 -18.96
CA THR A 589 15.09 10.61 -20.25
C THR A 589 14.53 12.02 -20.34
N LYS A 590 13.59 12.40 -19.46
CA LYS A 590 12.82 13.65 -19.58
C LYS A 590 13.00 14.62 -18.41
N TYR A 591 13.39 14.14 -17.23
CA TYR A 591 13.62 14.98 -16.05
C TYR A 591 14.97 15.72 -16.11
N VAL A 592 14.91 17.05 -16.06
CA VAL A 592 16.11 17.93 -16.02
C VAL A 592 16.54 18.17 -14.56
N SER A 593 17.71 18.77 -14.34
CA SER A 593 18.29 18.99 -13.01
C SER A 593 17.35 19.67 -12.02
N ASP A 594 16.64 20.71 -12.44
CA ASP A 594 15.72 21.47 -11.57
C ASP A 594 14.51 20.59 -11.15
N ASP A 595 14.02 19.72 -12.04
CA ASP A 595 12.93 18.79 -11.74
C ASP A 595 13.32 17.71 -10.72
N ARG A 596 14.61 17.38 -10.68
CA ARG A 596 15.14 16.36 -9.78
C ARG A 596 15.23 16.82 -8.33
N ASP A 597 15.33 18.13 -8.07
CA ASP A 597 15.27 18.66 -6.71
C ASP A 597 13.87 18.52 -6.11
N THR A 598 12.84 18.84 -6.87
CA THR A 598 11.44 18.59 -6.49
C THR A 598 11.20 17.10 -6.23
N LEU A 599 11.80 16.21 -7.03
CA LEU A 599 11.71 14.76 -6.84
C LEU A 599 12.32 14.31 -5.49
N VAL A 600 13.48 14.86 -5.09
CA VAL A 600 14.09 14.59 -3.77
C VAL A 600 13.16 15.01 -2.65
N ASP A 601 12.54 16.18 -2.77
CA ASP A 601 11.62 16.71 -1.77
C ASP A 601 10.37 15.85 -1.60
N VAL A 602 9.69 15.55 -2.71
CA VAL A 602 8.48 14.73 -2.74
C VAL A 602 8.78 13.32 -2.21
N TYR A 603 9.83 12.68 -2.71
CA TYR A 603 10.24 11.35 -2.24
C TYR A 603 10.52 11.34 -0.74
N SER A 604 11.25 12.34 -0.23
CA SER A 604 11.60 12.40 1.19
C SER A 604 10.36 12.56 2.06
N THR A 605 9.39 13.37 1.64
CA THR A 605 8.10 13.52 2.34
C THR A 605 7.34 12.20 2.38
N ILE A 606 7.21 11.51 1.24
CA ILE A 606 6.53 10.20 1.16
C ILE A 606 7.14 9.20 2.13
N VAL A 607 8.47 9.06 2.14
CA VAL A 607 9.15 8.12 3.04
C VAL A 607 8.97 8.50 4.51
N GLN A 608 9.06 9.79 4.85
CA GLN A 608 8.87 10.26 6.23
C GLN A 608 7.45 10.00 6.73
N ARG A 609 6.43 10.25 5.90
CA ARG A 609 5.03 9.98 6.24
C ARG A 609 4.73 8.49 6.34
N THR A 610 5.25 7.69 5.41
CA THR A 610 5.18 6.22 5.50
C THR A 610 5.85 5.70 6.77
N ALA A 611 6.98 6.29 7.17
CA ALA A 611 7.69 5.96 8.41
C ALA A 611 6.88 6.29 9.67
N GLN A 612 6.14 7.40 9.67
CA GLN A 612 5.23 7.75 10.78
C GLN A 612 4.09 6.74 10.90
N GLY A 613 3.51 6.29 9.78
CA GLY A 613 2.45 5.27 9.79
C GLY A 613 2.89 3.87 10.23
N ALA A 614 4.19 3.57 10.23
CA ALA A 614 4.71 2.26 10.63
C ALA A 614 4.59 1.95 12.12
N GLY A 615 4.29 2.93 12.96
CA GLY A 615 3.99 2.74 14.39
C GLY A 615 2.56 2.30 14.68
N ASP A 616 1.71 2.19 13.65
CA ASP A 616 0.30 1.83 13.79
C ASP A 616 0.09 0.33 14.06
N ASP A 617 -0.81 0.00 14.99
CA ASP A 617 -1.05 -1.39 15.40
C ASP A 617 -1.78 -2.22 14.33
N ARG A 618 -2.56 -1.57 13.45
CA ARG A 618 -3.45 -2.23 12.49
C ARG A 618 -2.88 -2.24 11.07
N LEU A 619 -2.48 -1.07 10.57
CA LEU A 619 -1.93 -0.86 9.24
C LEU A 619 -0.41 -0.68 9.27
N GLY A 620 0.22 -0.57 10.44
CA GLY A 620 1.66 -0.33 10.53
C GLY A 620 2.49 -1.43 9.87
N TYR A 621 1.97 -2.65 9.78
CA TYR A 621 2.59 -3.70 8.98
C TYR A 621 2.73 -3.30 7.50
N ILE A 622 1.66 -2.77 6.89
CA ILE A 622 1.67 -2.32 5.48
C ILE A 622 2.70 -1.20 5.30
N PHE A 623 2.70 -0.21 6.20
CA PHE A 623 3.69 0.86 6.17
C PHE A 623 5.13 0.35 6.35
N ARG A 624 5.37 -0.63 7.23
CA ARG A 624 6.68 -1.27 7.41
C ARG A 624 7.13 -2.01 6.14
N GLU A 625 6.25 -2.74 5.47
CA GLU A 625 6.58 -3.39 4.19
C GLU A 625 6.85 -2.36 3.09
N ASN A 626 6.04 -1.31 2.99
CA ASN A 626 6.24 -0.22 2.02
C ASN A 626 7.61 0.47 2.20
N LEU A 627 8.01 0.72 3.45
CA LEU A 627 9.31 1.32 3.77
C LEU A 627 10.49 0.45 3.34
N LYS A 628 10.38 -0.88 3.46
CA LYS A 628 11.45 -1.79 3.02
C LYS A 628 11.73 -1.63 1.54
N GLU A 629 10.73 -1.38 0.70
CA GLU A 629 10.93 -1.14 -0.73
C GLU A 629 11.46 0.26 -1.01
N LEU A 630 10.85 1.30 -0.42
CA LEU A 630 11.24 2.69 -0.67
C LEU A 630 12.72 2.93 -0.31
N MET A 631 13.18 2.45 0.85
CA MET A 631 14.54 2.72 1.33
C MET A 631 15.66 1.97 0.57
N LYS A 632 15.35 1.06 -0.36
CA LYS A 632 16.39 0.32 -1.08
C LYS A 632 17.21 1.25 -1.95
N PHE A 633 18.54 1.12 -1.89
CA PHE A 633 19.45 1.83 -2.79
C PHE A 633 19.17 1.53 -4.26
N ARG A 634 18.74 0.29 -4.58
CA ARG A 634 18.30 -0.08 -5.94
C ARG A 634 17.06 0.69 -6.40
N PHE A 635 16.14 1.00 -5.50
CA PHE A 635 14.98 1.83 -5.82
C PHE A 635 15.41 3.27 -6.09
N LEU A 636 16.26 3.83 -5.23
CA LEU A 636 16.79 5.18 -5.37
C LEU A 636 17.63 5.39 -6.64
N THR A 637 18.48 4.44 -7.01
CA THR A 637 19.23 4.46 -8.28
C THR A 637 18.34 4.35 -9.50
N ARG A 638 17.17 3.72 -9.37
CA ARG A 638 16.16 3.73 -10.42
C ARG A 638 15.45 5.08 -10.54
N LEU A 639 15.17 5.71 -9.39
CA LEU A 639 14.49 7.00 -9.31
C LEU A 639 15.37 8.17 -9.80
N PHE A 640 16.65 8.20 -9.39
CA PHE A 640 17.56 9.32 -9.64
C PHE A 640 18.65 9.05 -10.70
N GLY A 641 18.83 7.78 -11.07
CA GLY A 641 19.94 7.33 -11.90
C GLY A 641 21.16 6.86 -11.09
N ASP A 642 22.05 6.17 -11.77
CA ASP A 642 23.33 5.64 -11.28
C ASP A 642 24.55 6.46 -11.74
N ASN A 643 24.32 7.57 -12.44
CA ASN A 643 25.34 8.55 -12.78
C ASN A 643 25.74 9.42 -11.56
N GLU A 644 26.83 10.18 -11.67
CA GLU A 644 27.36 11.00 -10.56
C GLU A 644 26.30 11.95 -9.98
N ASP A 645 25.51 12.61 -10.84
CA ASP A 645 24.41 13.48 -10.43
C ASP A 645 23.34 12.74 -9.63
N GLY A 646 22.92 11.57 -10.12
CA GLY A 646 21.96 10.71 -9.44
C GLY A 646 22.45 10.30 -8.06
N ILE A 647 23.71 9.87 -7.94
CA ILE A 647 24.27 9.46 -6.65
C ILE A 647 24.39 10.64 -5.68
N ARG A 648 24.69 11.86 -6.16
CA ARG A 648 24.64 13.08 -5.34
C ARG A 648 23.24 13.32 -4.77
N LEU A 649 22.18 13.15 -5.56
CA LEU A 649 20.79 13.30 -5.11
C LEU A 649 20.40 12.22 -4.10
N ILE A 650 20.78 10.96 -4.34
CA ILE A 650 20.60 9.85 -3.40
C ILE A 650 21.27 10.16 -2.05
N SER A 651 22.46 10.76 -2.08
CA SER A 651 23.17 11.20 -0.88
C SER A 651 22.37 12.25 -0.10
N ARG A 652 21.73 13.20 -0.79
CA ARG A 652 20.87 14.22 -0.17
C ARG A 652 19.62 13.61 0.45
N VAL A 653 19.01 12.63 -0.22
CA VAL A 653 17.86 11.88 0.30
C VAL A 653 18.22 11.22 1.63
N TYR A 654 19.28 10.41 1.69
CA TYR A 654 19.67 9.75 2.94
C TYR A 654 19.99 10.74 4.06
N LYS A 655 20.69 11.84 3.77
CA LYS A 655 20.94 12.92 4.76
C LYS A 655 19.65 13.52 5.31
N ARG A 656 18.61 13.71 4.48
CA ARG A 656 17.31 14.23 4.91
C ARG A 656 16.54 13.20 5.74
N LEU A 657 16.53 11.95 5.32
CA LEU A 657 15.86 10.85 6.04
C LEU A 657 16.51 10.59 7.41
N ALA A 658 17.83 10.74 7.52
CA ALA A 658 18.56 10.59 8.79
C ALA A 658 18.12 11.59 9.88
N LYS A 659 17.40 12.67 9.55
CA LYS A 659 16.86 13.61 10.55
C LYS A 659 15.76 12.97 11.41
N ALA A 660 15.08 11.94 10.91
CA ALA A 660 14.01 11.27 11.65
C ALA A 660 14.59 10.13 12.51
N GLN A 661 14.32 10.16 13.83
CA GLN A 661 14.82 9.14 14.76
C GLN A 661 14.29 7.74 14.43
N PHE A 662 13.00 7.61 14.10
CA PHE A 662 12.42 6.33 13.72
C PHE A 662 13.15 5.65 12.55
N ILE A 663 13.55 6.42 11.54
CA ILE A 663 14.33 5.91 10.39
C ILE A 663 15.72 5.47 10.84
N ARG A 664 16.38 6.24 11.72
CA ARG A 664 17.71 5.91 12.26
C ARG A 664 17.70 4.65 13.13
N ASN A 665 16.57 4.27 13.73
CA ASN A 665 16.44 3.03 14.50
C ASN A 665 16.27 1.79 13.60
N ASN A 666 16.31 1.94 12.28
CA ASN A 666 16.20 0.85 11.33
C ASN A 666 17.58 0.40 10.80
N PRO A 667 18.05 -0.84 11.08
CA PRO A 667 19.31 -1.36 10.54
C PRO A 667 19.37 -1.29 9.01
N GLN A 668 18.24 -1.53 8.33
CA GLN A 668 18.19 -1.54 6.87
C GLN A 668 18.49 -0.15 6.29
N PHE A 669 18.09 0.93 6.97
CA PHE A 669 18.39 2.29 6.52
C PHE A 669 19.91 2.51 6.44
N TRP A 670 20.62 2.17 7.50
CA TRP A 670 22.07 2.32 7.56
C TRP A 670 22.80 1.42 6.57
N LEU A 671 22.33 0.18 6.39
CA LEU A 671 22.85 -0.72 5.35
C LEU A 671 22.73 -0.11 3.95
N GLN A 672 21.54 0.36 3.57
CA GLN A 672 21.31 0.94 2.24
C GLN A 672 22.07 2.26 2.06
N TYR A 673 22.23 3.04 3.14
CA TYR A 673 23.04 4.26 3.10
C TYR A 673 24.52 3.94 2.93
N ALA A 674 25.04 2.90 3.60
CA ALA A 674 26.40 2.41 3.41
C ALA A 674 26.65 1.95 1.97
N MET A 675 25.73 1.18 1.37
CA MET A 675 25.83 0.77 -0.03
C MET A 675 25.96 1.98 -0.97
N SER A 676 25.24 3.09 -0.68
CA SER A 676 25.39 4.33 -1.47
C SER A 676 26.76 4.99 -1.32
N ARG A 677 27.36 4.94 -0.12
CA ARG A 677 28.72 5.47 0.13
C ARG A 677 29.77 4.62 -0.58
N MET A 678 29.61 3.28 -0.55
CA MET A 678 30.48 2.36 -1.27
C MET A 678 30.46 2.62 -2.78
N GLN A 679 29.33 3.04 -3.37
CA GLN A 679 29.25 3.33 -4.80
C GLN A 679 30.12 4.52 -5.23
N VAL A 680 30.36 5.50 -4.34
CA VAL A 680 31.24 6.67 -4.58
C VAL A 680 32.61 6.53 -3.94
N ASP A 681 32.98 5.31 -3.56
CA ASP A 681 34.25 4.97 -2.91
C ASP A 681 34.53 5.70 -1.58
N ASP A 682 33.48 6.20 -0.93
CA ASP A 682 33.50 6.78 0.41
C ASP A 682 33.46 5.66 1.48
N LEU A 683 34.55 4.88 1.53
CA LEU A 683 34.61 3.65 2.30
C LEU A 683 34.58 3.91 3.82
N ASP A 684 35.13 5.02 4.30
CA ASP A 684 35.18 5.33 5.74
C ASP A 684 33.77 5.61 6.31
N ASN A 685 32.95 6.40 5.59
CA ASN A 685 31.56 6.61 5.99
C ASN A 685 30.72 5.34 5.80
N ALA A 686 30.97 4.57 4.74
CA ALA A 686 30.30 3.28 4.54
C ALA A 686 30.55 2.33 5.73
N GLU A 687 31.79 2.23 6.20
CA GLU A 687 32.15 1.44 7.37
C GLU A 687 31.41 1.92 8.63
N THR A 688 31.41 3.22 8.88
CA THR A 688 30.69 3.84 10.00
C THR A 688 29.21 3.47 9.99
N TYR A 689 28.57 3.51 8.82
CA TYR A 689 27.15 3.18 8.67
C TYR A 689 26.89 1.68 8.80
N LEU A 690 27.77 0.79 8.29
CA LEU A 690 27.64 -0.65 8.49
C LEU A 690 27.78 -1.03 9.96
N ASN A 691 28.73 -0.42 10.68
CA ASN A 691 28.89 -0.63 12.11
C ASN A 691 27.67 -0.14 12.91
N THR A 692 27.09 1.00 12.51
CA THR A 692 25.82 1.48 13.08
C THR A 692 24.68 0.50 12.80
N ALA A 693 24.58 -0.02 11.57
CA ALA A 693 23.59 -1.02 11.19
C ALA A 693 23.70 -2.29 12.04
N LEU A 694 24.91 -2.77 12.31
CA LEU A 694 25.17 -3.92 13.18
C LEU A 694 24.78 -3.64 14.63
N GLY A 695 25.07 -2.45 15.14
CA GLY A 695 24.63 -2.02 16.48
C GLY A 695 23.11 -2.07 16.62
N CYS A 696 22.40 -1.47 15.66
CA CYS A 696 20.93 -1.51 15.63
C CYS A 696 20.38 -2.95 15.44
N ALA A 697 21.08 -3.79 14.66
CA ALA A 697 20.68 -5.18 14.46
C ALA A 697 20.83 -6.00 15.75
N ALA A 698 21.90 -5.77 16.51
CA ALA A 698 22.14 -6.44 17.78
C ALA A 698 21.06 -6.10 18.82
N GLU A 699 20.60 -4.84 18.88
CA GLU A 699 19.47 -4.43 19.74
C GLU A 699 18.17 -5.20 19.44
N ARG A 700 17.96 -5.64 18.19
CA ARG A 700 16.78 -6.42 17.78
C ARG A 700 16.90 -7.92 18.07
N GLY A 701 18.11 -8.41 18.38
CA GLY A 701 18.37 -9.81 18.70
C GLY A 701 17.90 -10.78 17.61
N LEU A 702 17.30 -11.90 18.03
CA LEU A 702 16.87 -12.99 17.14
C LEU A 702 15.75 -12.62 16.14
N THR A 703 15.16 -11.43 16.27
CA THR A 703 14.10 -10.96 15.35
C THR A 703 14.63 -10.39 14.05
N TYR A 704 15.96 -10.22 13.92
CA TYR A 704 16.60 -9.65 12.74
C TYR A 704 17.83 -10.44 12.32
N SER A 705 17.93 -10.73 11.02
CA SER A 705 19.07 -11.45 10.44
C SER A 705 20.09 -10.45 9.88
N PRO A 706 21.33 -10.38 10.43
CA PRO A 706 22.33 -9.40 10.01
C PRO A 706 23.07 -9.77 8.72
N PHE A 707 22.71 -10.89 8.06
CA PHE A 707 23.51 -11.46 6.96
C PHE A 707 23.80 -10.47 5.82
N GLN A 708 22.83 -9.63 5.44
CA GLN A 708 23.04 -8.62 4.39
C GLN A 708 24.06 -7.55 4.82
N ILE A 709 24.11 -7.22 6.11
CA ILE A 709 25.07 -6.26 6.66
C ILE A 709 26.47 -6.87 6.66
N LEU A 710 26.58 -8.15 7.06
CA LEU A 710 27.84 -8.90 7.02
C LEU A 710 28.37 -9.06 5.59
N ASP A 711 27.50 -9.36 4.62
CA ASP A 711 27.88 -9.43 3.20
C ASP A 711 28.47 -8.11 2.72
N GLN A 712 27.81 -6.98 2.99
CA GLN A 712 28.32 -5.68 2.56
C GLN A 712 29.58 -5.25 3.32
N ARG A 713 29.72 -5.62 4.60
CA ARG A 713 30.94 -5.36 5.39
C ARG A 713 32.13 -6.14 4.87
N ALA A 714 31.96 -7.41 4.52
CA ALA A 714 33.02 -8.19 3.90
C ALA A 714 33.49 -7.54 2.58
N ARG A 715 32.55 -7.13 1.71
CA ARG A 715 32.87 -6.44 0.45
C ARG A 715 33.58 -5.11 0.67
N LEU A 716 33.18 -4.37 1.68
CA LEU A 716 33.83 -3.12 2.08
C LEU A 716 35.28 -3.36 2.51
N PHE A 717 35.52 -4.34 3.39
CA PHE A 717 36.88 -4.64 3.85
C PHE A 717 37.80 -5.08 2.72
N PHE A 718 37.36 -5.94 1.80
CA PHE A 718 38.17 -6.29 0.63
C PHE A 718 38.50 -5.06 -0.23
N ARG A 719 37.51 -4.18 -0.49
CA ARG A 719 37.74 -2.93 -1.26
C ARG A 719 38.67 -1.94 -0.56
N LYS A 720 38.55 -1.80 0.77
CA LYS A 720 39.38 -0.89 1.55
C LYS A 720 40.85 -1.33 1.54
N ASN A 721 41.07 -2.64 1.65
CA ASN A 721 42.40 -3.24 1.71
C ASN A 721 43.02 -3.51 0.33
N SER A 722 42.25 -3.48 -0.77
CA SER A 722 42.76 -3.63 -2.14
C SER A 722 43.33 -2.33 -2.74
N LYS A 723 43.32 -1.21 -2.01
CA LYS A 723 43.88 0.06 -2.51
C LYS A 723 45.41 -0.01 -2.47
N ALA A 724 46.07 0.25 -3.60
CA ALA A 724 47.53 0.12 -3.75
C ALA A 724 48.37 0.80 -2.66
N LYS A 725 47.95 2.00 -2.21
CA LYS A 725 48.65 2.79 -1.19
C LYS A 725 48.16 2.56 0.25
N ALA A 726 47.17 1.69 0.46
CA ALA A 726 46.64 1.41 1.79
C ALA A 726 47.49 0.32 2.49
N HIS A 727 47.66 0.49 3.81
CA HIS A 727 48.22 -0.56 4.66
C HIS A 727 47.14 -1.62 4.92
N ILE A 728 47.50 -2.90 4.80
CA ILE A 728 46.57 -4.00 5.03
C ILE A 728 46.23 -4.11 6.52
N SER A 729 44.94 -4.20 6.83
CA SER A 729 44.44 -4.59 8.14
C SER A 729 44.11 -6.09 8.14
N LEU A 730 45.02 -6.92 8.64
CA LEU A 730 44.78 -8.37 8.74
C LEU A 730 43.55 -8.71 9.60
N ASN A 731 43.20 -7.85 10.57
CA ASN A 731 41.99 -8.02 11.37
C ASN A 731 40.73 -7.82 10.53
N GLU A 732 40.67 -6.78 9.70
CA GLU A 732 39.53 -6.55 8.80
C GLU A 732 39.37 -7.70 7.79
N ILE A 733 40.48 -8.21 7.26
CA ILE A 733 40.43 -9.37 6.34
C ILE A 733 39.92 -10.63 7.02
N ARG A 734 40.41 -10.94 8.23
CA ARG A 734 39.89 -12.09 9.01
C ARG A 734 38.42 -11.93 9.35
N GLN A 735 37.98 -10.71 9.65
CA GLN A 735 36.54 -10.42 9.85
C GLN A 735 35.74 -10.63 8.57
N ALA A 736 36.24 -10.17 7.40
CA ALA A 736 35.58 -10.39 6.12
C ALA A 736 35.44 -11.88 5.78
N VAL A 737 36.48 -12.67 6.06
CA VAL A 737 36.44 -14.13 5.88
C VAL A 737 35.42 -14.79 6.80
N ASN A 738 35.39 -14.39 8.08
CA ASN A 738 34.40 -14.89 9.04
C ASN A 738 32.96 -14.51 8.65
N ASP A 739 32.74 -13.28 8.20
CA ASP A 739 31.44 -12.79 7.74
C ASP A 739 30.94 -13.65 6.57
N LEU A 740 31.75 -13.82 5.51
CA LEU A 740 31.42 -14.69 4.36
C LEU A 740 31.30 -16.17 4.75
N GLY A 741 32.11 -16.65 5.70
CA GLY A 741 32.03 -18.00 6.23
C GLY A 741 30.71 -18.28 6.95
N SER A 742 30.18 -17.29 7.68
CA SER A 742 28.88 -17.37 8.36
C SER A 742 27.71 -17.39 7.38
N LEU A 743 27.83 -16.68 6.26
CA LEU A 743 26.84 -16.63 5.18
C LEU A 743 26.67 -17.99 4.50
N LEU A 744 27.74 -18.80 4.35
CA LEU A 744 27.66 -20.16 3.81
C LEU A 744 26.77 -21.11 4.64
N GLY A 745 26.66 -20.87 5.95
CA GLY A 745 25.83 -21.66 6.86
C GLY A 745 24.44 -21.09 7.11
N ASN A 746 24.14 -19.91 6.56
CA ASN A 746 22.87 -19.22 6.81
C ASN A 746 21.82 -19.63 5.75
N PRO A 747 20.69 -20.24 6.14
CA PRO A 747 19.67 -20.67 5.19
C PRO A 747 19.04 -19.50 4.41
N GLU A 748 19.04 -18.28 4.95
CA GLU A 748 18.50 -17.08 4.28
C GLU A 748 19.47 -16.47 3.26
N SER A 749 20.74 -16.86 3.29
CA SER A 749 21.78 -16.32 2.41
C SER A 749 21.85 -17.10 1.10
N GLU A 750 21.59 -16.43 -0.01
CA GLU A 750 21.78 -17.02 -1.33
C GLU A 750 23.25 -17.04 -1.75
N ILE A 751 23.65 -18.10 -2.45
CA ILE A 751 25.02 -18.31 -2.93
C ILE A 751 25.53 -17.16 -3.81
N ILE A 752 24.65 -16.46 -4.54
CA ILE A 752 25.01 -15.32 -5.39
C ILE A 752 25.69 -14.19 -4.62
N TYR A 753 25.32 -13.96 -3.35
CA TYR A 753 25.91 -12.89 -2.54
C TYR A 753 27.40 -13.16 -2.28
N LEU A 754 27.76 -14.42 -2.01
CA LEU A 754 29.12 -14.88 -1.84
C LEU A 754 29.92 -14.77 -3.13
N TYR A 755 29.34 -15.16 -4.26
CA TYR A 755 29.98 -15.04 -5.57
C TYR A 755 30.26 -13.58 -5.97
N ARG A 756 29.41 -12.63 -5.57
CA ARG A 756 29.65 -11.20 -5.80
C ARG A 756 30.81 -10.61 -5.01
N SER A 757 31.29 -11.32 -3.99
CA SER A 757 32.53 -10.96 -3.28
C SER A 757 33.79 -11.46 -4.02
N ALA A 758 33.67 -12.47 -4.90
CA ALA A 758 34.82 -13.07 -5.57
C ALA A 758 35.66 -12.08 -6.42
N PRO A 759 35.08 -11.17 -7.22
CA PRO A 759 35.87 -10.16 -7.95
C PRO A 759 36.62 -9.19 -7.03
N LEU A 760 36.09 -8.92 -5.84
CA LEU A 760 36.74 -8.05 -4.85
C LEU A 760 37.90 -8.76 -4.16
N ILE A 761 37.74 -10.07 -3.90
CA ILE A 761 38.80 -10.91 -3.35
C ILE A 761 39.91 -11.10 -4.40
N GLU A 762 39.56 -11.35 -5.66
CA GLU A 762 40.51 -11.41 -6.77
C GLU A 762 41.36 -10.13 -6.85
N ALA A 763 40.72 -8.96 -6.92
CA ALA A 763 41.41 -7.67 -6.98
C ALA A 763 42.28 -7.40 -5.73
N PHE A 764 41.82 -7.81 -4.55
CA PHE A 764 42.61 -7.73 -3.32
C PHE A 764 43.86 -8.61 -3.39
N LEU A 765 43.73 -9.86 -3.82
CA LEU A 765 44.84 -10.80 -3.93
C LEU A 765 45.85 -10.34 -4.99
N GLU A 766 45.39 -9.89 -6.15
CA GLU A 766 46.27 -9.36 -7.20
C GLU A 766 47.17 -8.23 -6.70
N GLU A 767 46.64 -7.34 -5.86
CA GLU A 767 47.40 -6.20 -5.33
C GLU A 767 48.24 -6.56 -4.11
N LYS A 768 47.76 -7.45 -3.24
CA LYS A 768 48.25 -7.56 -1.85
C LYS A 768 48.76 -8.94 -1.42
N ILE A 769 48.76 -9.95 -2.29
CA ILE A 769 49.11 -11.34 -1.93
C ILE A 769 50.45 -11.47 -1.19
N ASP A 770 51.48 -10.74 -1.62
CA ASP A 770 52.84 -10.80 -1.06
C ASP A 770 52.94 -10.27 0.37
N GLU A 771 51.97 -9.46 0.80
CA GLU A 771 51.90 -8.89 2.14
C GLU A 771 51.11 -9.79 3.13
N LEU A 772 50.49 -10.88 2.65
CA LEU A 772 49.64 -11.77 3.47
C LEU A 772 50.43 -12.89 4.15
N ASP A 773 50.10 -13.16 5.42
CA ASP A 773 50.59 -14.33 6.15
C ASP A 773 49.95 -15.65 5.66
N ASP A 774 50.65 -16.76 5.88
CA ASP A 774 50.21 -18.10 5.44
C ASP A 774 48.85 -18.51 6.03
N GLY A 775 48.52 -18.05 7.24
CA GLY A 775 47.25 -18.32 7.90
C GLY A 775 46.08 -17.68 7.16
N VAL A 776 46.19 -16.38 6.84
CA VAL A 776 45.17 -15.65 6.09
C VAL A 776 45.01 -16.20 4.68
N ARG A 777 46.12 -16.59 4.02
CA ARG A 777 46.07 -17.26 2.71
C ARG A 777 45.31 -18.59 2.79
N ALA A 778 45.56 -19.39 3.83
CA ALA A 778 44.85 -20.66 4.04
C ALA A 778 43.35 -20.44 4.32
N ASP A 779 43.01 -19.46 5.15
CA ASP A 779 41.62 -19.11 5.47
C ASP A 779 40.85 -18.67 4.22
N LEU A 780 41.45 -17.80 3.39
CA LEU A 780 40.87 -17.36 2.11
C LEU A 780 40.70 -18.52 1.13
N ARG A 781 41.69 -19.40 1.02
CA ARG A 781 41.62 -20.60 0.17
C ARG A 781 40.45 -21.48 0.59
N GLY A 782 40.35 -21.82 1.88
CA GLY A 782 39.27 -22.64 2.41
C GLY A 782 37.88 -22.01 2.23
N LEU A 783 37.77 -20.69 2.37
CA LEU A 783 36.52 -19.97 2.09
C LEU A 783 36.14 -20.08 0.60
N LEU A 784 37.05 -19.77 -0.32
CA LEU A 784 36.78 -19.76 -1.76
C LEU A 784 36.46 -21.17 -2.30
N GLU A 785 37.11 -22.22 -1.77
CA GLU A 785 36.77 -23.61 -2.07
C GLU A 785 35.34 -23.93 -1.64
N ARG A 786 34.95 -23.57 -0.41
CA ARG A 786 33.56 -23.77 0.04
C ARG A 786 32.53 -22.99 -0.79
N ILE A 787 32.86 -21.78 -1.24
CA ILE A 787 32.00 -20.99 -2.15
C ILE A 787 31.89 -21.68 -3.51
N LYS A 788 33.00 -22.22 -4.03
CA LYS A 788 33.03 -22.98 -5.29
C LYS A 788 32.14 -24.21 -5.18
N ASP A 789 32.31 -25.02 -4.15
CA ASP A 789 31.56 -26.25 -3.90
C ASP A 789 30.07 -25.96 -3.76
N ALA A 790 29.69 -24.91 -3.01
CA ALA A 790 28.30 -24.52 -2.84
C ALA A 790 27.63 -24.02 -4.14
N GLY A 791 28.39 -23.59 -5.14
CA GLY A 791 27.89 -23.20 -6.46
C GLY A 791 28.14 -24.23 -7.57
N GLU A 792 28.68 -25.41 -7.22
CA GLU A 792 28.99 -26.47 -8.16
C GLU A 792 27.70 -27.05 -8.77
N GLY A 793 27.73 -27.41 -10.06
CA GLY A 793 26.56 -27.91 -10.78
C GLY A 793 25.52 -26.86 -11.22
N LEU A 794 25.56 -25.63 -10.69
CA LEU A 794 24.66 -24.55 -11.11
C LEU A 794 25.09 -23.96 -12.46
N GLN A 795 24.32 -24.17 -13.53
CA GLN A 795 24.59 -23.52 -14.83
C GLN A 795 24.45 -22.00 -14.77
N ARG A 796 23.46 -21.50 -14.03
CA ARG A 796 23.25 -20.08 -13.73
C ARG A 796 23.06 -19.92 -12.23
N LEU A 797 23.75 -18.96 -11.64
CA LEU A 797 23.54 -18.63 -10.22
C LEU A 797 22.16 -17.97 -10.04
N PRO A 798 21.39 -18.34 -9.01
CA PRO A 798 20.11 -17.69 -8.70
C PRO A 798 20.27 -16.17 -8.61
N ARG A 799 19.29 -15.42 -9.14
CA ARG A 799 19.29 -13.94 -9.19
C ARG A 799 20.49 -13.26 -9.88
N ALA A 800 21.31 -14.01 -10.60
CA ALA A 800 22.35 -13.42 -11.42
C ALA A 800 21.76 -12.64 -12.61
N GLN A 801 22.27 -11.45 -12.85
CA GLN A 801 21.97 -10.68 -14.05
C GLN A 801 22.46 -11.41 -15.30
N LYS A 802 21.92 -11.04 -16.47
CA LYS A 802 22.30 -11.66 -17.74
C LYS A 802 23.82 -11.51 -17.97
N GLY A 803 24.51 -12.63 -18.13
CA GLY A 803 25.97 -12.66 -18.31
C GLY A 803 26.80 -12.50 -17.03
N GLU A 804 26.18 -12.34 -15.86
CA GLU A 804 26.89 -12.14 -14.58
C GLU A 804 27.55 -13.45 -14.09
N THR A 805 26.85 -14.59 -14.18
CA THR A 805 27.36 -15.87 -13.66
C THR A 805 28.74 -16.27 -14.21
N PRO A 806 29.01 -16.23 -15.53
CA PRO A 806 30.34 -16.55 -16.05
C PRO A 806 31.44 -15.65 -15.50
N VAL A 807 31.16 -14.36 -15.33
CA VAL A 807 32.12 -13.38 -14.80
C VAL A 807 32.46 -13.70 -13.36
N LEU A 808 31.45 -13.94 -12.51
CA LEU A 808 31.66 -14.27 -11.09
C LEU A 808 32.39 -15.60 -10.91
N LYS A 809 32.05 -16.62 -11.70
CA LYS A 809 32.75 -17.93 -11.67
C LYS A 809 34.21 -17.80 -12.10
N LYS A 810 34.49 -16.97 -13.12
CA LYS A 810 35.86 -16.70 -13.57
C LYS A 810 36.68 -16.01 -12.48
N ALA A 811 36.14 -14.98 -11.86
CA ALA A 811 36.80 -14.27 -10.76
C ALA A 811 37.15 -15.18 -9.59
N LEU A 812 36.20 -16.06 -9.20
CA LEU A 812 36.44 -17.06 -8.15
C LEU A 812 37.58 -18.03 -8.52
N ALA A 813 37.60 -18.51 -9.76
CA ALA A 813 38.64 -19.41 -10.24
C ALA A 813 40.02 -18.72 -10.26
N ASN A 814 40.08 -17.47 -10.72
CA ASN A 814 41.30 -16.67 -10.73
C ASN A 814 41.84 -16.43 -9.32
N ALA A 815 40.98 -16.05 -8.36
CA ALA A 815 41.38 -15.87 -6.97
C ALA A 815 41.98 -17.15 -6.36
N LEU A 816 41.37 -18.32 -6.62
CA LEU A 816 41.90 -19.62 -6.20
C LEU A 816 43.25 -19.96 -6.85
N ILE A 817 43.41 -19.63 -8.12
CA ILE A 817 44.68 -19.79 -8.84
C ILE A 817 45.77 -18.95 -8.16
N THR A 818 45.52 -17.66 -7.93
CA THR A 818 46.49 -16.76 -7.28
C THR A 818 46.95 -17.30 -5.92
N LEU A 819 46.02 -17.82 -5.11
CA LEU A 819 46.35 -18.42 -3.80
C LEU A 819 47.09 -19.76 -3.88
N ASN A 820 47.04 -20.47 -5.01
CA ASN A 820 47.74 -21.76 -5.17
C ASN A 820 49.16 -21.59 -5.71
N PHE A 821 49.48 -20.44 -6.30
CA PHE A 821 50.81 -20.12 -6.84
C PHE A 821 51.64 -19.21 -5.93
N ALA A 822 51.03 -18.64 -4.89
CA ALA A 822 51.67 -17.86 -3.82
C ALA A 822 51.83 -18.68 -2.55
#